data_AF-A0A4P2U0P0-F1
#
_entry.id   AF-A0A4P2U0P0-F1
#
_cell.length_a   1.000
_cell.length_b   1.000
_cell.length_c   1.000
_cell.angle_alpha   90.00
_cell.angle_beta   90.00
_cell.angle_gamma   90.00
#
_symmetry.space_group_name_H-M   'P 1'
#
loop_
_entity.id
_entity.type
_entity.pdbx_description
1 polymer ?
#
loop_
_entity_poly.entity_id
_entity_poly.type
_entity_poly.pdbx_seq_one_letter_code
_entity_poly.pdbx_strand_id
1 'polypeptide(L)'
;MSIPVTESIGKARWTQDEEEDTRLELRIPCTLPDGVRPRELTVEIKDAAILCVSHKDTRILQWRLYAAVKEEVEWRVEDENTLVVELEKLSGAPWSCLLDLPMRSDDELLTTTADINRMFRSQLPVLPSPDEEAEKAKKEAGEEAAEKKAAAEGEAEDAAKEDGDDDDLDKLLDEAAKEVTGKKDENGEEGEEDNISAFIKAELENYRAEEEEIKKKLAEVEMALNNPTDTEATQTAMSQKNTLTEMIRLHYECRALRSQPSTLENFLQCTMLDLQKARVNIGEMGENEEEEFESDSERALNAAELMTAGLKFFEDQDIKGCLHFLRLAAIHHKHEQSTLLLYNIYSQLQSPRGAFLLMRRALDDKEPSAVANQRVGELYDQGARHFLPLFPAAVYFYQRAAKLGHVNAMLSLAQLWLRGSTASSMLSEEQQEAQQSISKYHAWLQKAMDRGCGSAYFVRGCMHIKGEHGMPKSYKAAKEYLDAAAGAQPEILHRAPQIPTMLEMLRKEEEESAAATTATKPAGETSSPASATAAGSVAKAGAAKAAAEDEVKVTSSVARLNALSGRPSGSPAGSAVSASRADGSVLRTKKALGGGSRSKAFWERACVTGVTVYGAYTLAFPLRILMLPFFYSVVSGIVEAIPWLANNNADLASFKRQRR
;
A
#
# COMPACT_ATOMS: atom_id res chain seq x y z
N MET A 1 44.15 3.17 -5.67
CA MET A 1 43.40 3.78 -4.55
C MET A 1 41.94 3.40 -4.71
N SER A 2 41.28 2.93 -3.66
CA SER A 2 39.85 2.60 -3.69
C SER A 2 39.05 3.84 -4.09
N ILE A 3 38.23 3.71 -5.14
CA ILE A 3 37.24 4.73 -5.47
C ILE A 3 36.34 4.90 -4.24
N PRO A 4 36.12 6.12 -3.71
CA PRO A 4 35.22 6.32 -2.58
C PRO A 4 33.84 5.77 -2.95
N VAL A 5 33.34 4.83 -2.14
CA VAL A 5 32.02 4.22 -2.36
C VAL A 5 30.96 5.27 -2.11
N THR A 6 30.08 5.49 -3.08
CA THR A 6 28.92 6.37 -2.91
C THR A 6 27.94 5.72 -1.91
N GLU A 7 27.84 6.26 -0.70
CA GLU A 7 26.92 5.72 0.32
C GLU A 7 25.64 6.53 0.47
N SER A 8 25.72 7.86 0.28
CA SER A 8 24.57 8.77 0.33
C SER A 8 24.93 10.15 -0.23
N ILE A 9 23.93 11.01 -0.43
CA ILE A 9 24.14 12.45 -0.65
C ILE A 9 24.55 13.21 0.64
N GLY A 10 24.52 12.54 1.79
CA GLY A 10 24.89 13.10 3.09
C GLY A 10 24.12 14.38 3.42
N LYS A 11 24.86 15.46 3.66
CA LYS A 11 24.30 16.80 3.93
C LYS A 11 24.12 17.66 2.69
N ALA A 12 24.39 17.13 1.49
CA ALA A 12 24.18 17.87 0.27
C ALA A 12 22.70 18.21 0.08
N ARG A 13 22.46 19.27 -0.67
CA ARG A 13 21.14 19.69 -1.12
C ARG A 13 21.19 19.81 -2.63
N TRP A 14 20.06 19.56 -3.26
CA TRP A 14 19.94 19.75 -4.69
C TRP A 14 18.59 20.35 -4.98
N THR A 15 18.55 21.16 -6.02
CA THR A 15 17.35 21.82 -6.49
C THR A 15 17.16 21.54 -7.97
N GLN A 16 15.90 21.34 -8.36
CA GLN A 16 15.49 21.30 -9.75
C GLN A 16 14.34 22.28 -9.95
N ASP A 17 14.33 22.95 -11.09
CA ASP A 17 13.25 23.86 -11.47
C ASP A 17 12.00 23.09 -11.92
N GLU A 18 10.87 23.79 -11.93
CA GLU A 18 9.56 23.27 -12.38
C GLU A 18 9.55 23.00 -13.90
N GLU A 19 8.52 22.27 -14.35
CA GLU A 19 8.37 21.65 -15.69
C GLU A 19 9.10 22.32 -16.88
N GLU A 20 9.66 21.47 -17.75
CA GLU A 20 10.42 21.81 -18.98
C GLU A 20 11.84 22.39 -18.77
N ASP A 21 12.21 22.86 -17.57
CA ASP A 21 13.58 23.27 -17.32
C ASP A 21 14.52 22.07 -17.07
N THR A 22 15.69 22.14 -17.69
CA THR A 22 16.72 21.10 -17.66
C THR A 22 17.77 21.37 -16.58
N ARG A 23 17.74 22.53 -15.92
CA ARG A 23 18.72 22.92 -14.92
C ARG A 23 18.60 22.14 -13.61
N LEU A 24 19.75 21.81 -13.05
CA LEU A 24 19.92 21.19 -11.73
C LEU A 24 21.03 21.95 -10.99
N GLU A 25 20.75 22.39 -9.76
CA GLU A 25 21.77 22.98 -8.89
C GLU A 25 22.04 22.05 -7.72
N LEU A 26 23.32 21.74 -7.49
CA LEU A 26 23.80 20.87 -6.42
C LEU A 26 24.64 21.69 -5.46
N ARG A 27 24.28 21.67 -4.17
CA ARG A 27 25.04 22.29 -3.09
C ARG A 27 25.64 21.20 -2.22
N ILE A 28 26.94 20.96 -2.40
CA ILE A 28 27.69 19.88 -1.76
C ILE A 28 28.61 20.49 -0.69
N PRO A 29 28.36 20.24 0.61
CA PRO A 29 29.30 20.58 1.66
C PRO A 29 30.62 19.85 1.44
N CYS A 30 31.68 20.60 1.14
CA CYS A 30 33.01 20.09 0.87
C CYS A 30 33.99 20.80 1.79
N THR A 31 34.45 20.13 2.85
CA THR A 31 35.54 20.64 3.68
C THR A 31 36.85 20.44 2.94
N LEU A 32 37.38 21.51 2.37
CA LEU A 32 38.68 21.47 1.70
C LEU A 32 39.80 21.34 2.75
N PRO A 33 40.81 20.47 2.52
CA PRO A 33 41.97 20.40 3.41
C PRO A 33 42.70 21.74 3.52
N ASP A 34 43.30 22.03 4.68
CA ASP A 34 44.02 23.28 4.96
C ASP A 34 45.03 23.60 3.85
N GLY A 35 44.84 24.75 3.18
CA GLY A 35 45.72 25.26 2.13
C GLY A 35 45.32 24.91 0.68
N VAL A 36 44.25 24.14 0.46
CA VAL A 36 43.71 23.87 -0.88
C VAL A 36 42.90 25.08 -1.38
N ARG A 37 43.33 25.67 -2.50
CA ARG A 37 42.56 26.74 -3.14
C ARG A 37 41.39 26.14 -3.94
N PRO A 38 40.20 26.77 -3.95
CA PRO A 38 39.06 26.32 -4.75
C PRO A 38 39.38 26.06 -6.23
N ARG A 39 40.33 26.80 -6.81
CA ARG A 39 40.77 26.65 -8.22
C ARG A 39 41.54 25.35 -8.51
N GLU A 40 41.95 24.59 -7.49
CA GLU A 40 42.66 23.32 -7.66
C GLU A 40 41.71 22.12 -7.75
N LEU A 41 40.41 22.33 -7.56
CA LEU A 41 39.39 21.31 -7.76
C LEU A 41 39.15 21.07 -9.25
N THR A 42 38.93 19.81 -9.61
CA THR A 42 38.48 19.40 -10.93
C THR A 42 37.12 18.71 -10.77
N VAL A 43 36.09 19.30 -11.38
CA VAL A 43 34.73 18.75 -11.45
C VAL A 43 34.47 18.36 -12.89
N GLU A 44 34.10 17.10 -13.11
CA GLU A 44 33.87 16.54 -14.44
C GLU A 44 32.71 15.53 -14.42
N ILE A 45 32.01 15.40 -15.55
CA ILE A 45 31.03 14.34 -15.80
C ILE A 45 31.66 13.27 -16.66
N LYS A 46 31.55 12.01 -16.23
CA LYS A 46 31.97 10.83 -17.01
C LYS A 46 30.75 10.04 -17.43
N ASP A 47 30.82 9.48 -18.63
CA ASP A 47 29.79 8.60 -19.19
C ASP A 47 28.38 9.22 -19.12
N ALA A 48 28.28 10.54 -19.27
CA ALA A 48 27.08 11.36 -19.16
C ALA A 48 26.29 11.25 -17.82
N ALA A 49 26.71 10.47 -16.84
CA ALA A 49 25.93 10.21 -15.62
C ALA A 49 26.76 10.16 -14.33
N ILE A 50 28.09 10.23 -14.40
CA ILE A 50 28.97 10.10 -13.24
C ILE A 50 29.60 11.45 -12.92
N LEU A 51 29.17 12.08 -11.83
CA LEU A 51 29.80 13.28 -11.29
C LEU A 51 31.06 12.90 -10.50
N CYS A 52 32.21 13.43 -10.91
CA CYS A 52 33.49 13.27 -10.24
C CYS A 52 34.01 14.62 -9.75
N VAL A 53 34.36 14.69 -8.46
CA VAL A 53 35.07 15.81 -7.87
C VAL A 53 36.42 15.31 -7.38
N SER A 54 37.50 15.93 -7.85
CA SER A 54 38.87 15.52 -7.53
C SER A 54 39.77 16.71 -7.22
N HIS A 55 40.81 16.45 -6.42
CA HIS A 55 41.90 17.37 -6.18
C HIS A 55 43.21 16.65 -6.53
N LYS A 56 43.89 17.10 -7.57
CA LYS A 56 45.09 16.44 -8.14
C LYS A 56 44.80 14.97 -8.43
N ASP A 57 45.50 14.04 -7.79
CA ASP A 57 45.32 12.60 -7.97
C ASP A 57 44.28 11.97 -7.03
N THR A 58 43.67 12.77 -6.14
CA THR A 58 42.76 12.27 -5.10
C THR A 58 41.31 12.52 -5.50
N ARG A 59 40.51 11.44 -5.61
CA ARG A 59 39.06 11.54 -5.81
C ARG A 59 38.37 11.84 -4.47
N ILE A 60 37.69 12.98 -4.41
CA ILE A 60 36.93 13.42 -3.23
C ILE A 60 35.53 12.83 -3.28
N LEU A 61 34.89 12.90 -4.45
CA LEU A 61 33.52 12.47 -4.66
C LEU A 61 33.40 11.73 -5.99
N GLN A 62 32.62 10.66 -5.98
CA GLN A 62 32.13 10.04 -7.20
C GLN A 62 30.68 9.66 -6.97
N TRP A 63 29.77 10.23 -7.75
CA TRP A 63 28.33 9.99 -7.66
C TRP A 63 27.79 9.56 -9.02
N ARG A 64 26.98 8.52 -9.04
CA ARG A 64 26.18 8.14 -10.20
C ARG A 64 24.82 8.83 -10.09
N LEU A 65 24.55 9.74 -11.02
CA LEU A 65 23.32 10.49 -11.11
C LEU A 65 22.16 9.61 -11.60
N TYR A 66 20.93 10.01 -11.30
CA TYR A 66 19.72 9.30 -11.65
C TYR A 66 19.55 9.08 -13.16
N ALA A 67 19.87 10.09 -13.96
CA ALA A 67 19.79 10.04 -15.42
C ALA A 67 20.93 10.83 -16.06
N ALA A 68 21.03 10.73 -17.39
CA ALA A 68 22.10 11.38 -18.14
C ALA A 68 21.95 12.92 -18.17
N VAL A 69 23.08 13.59 -18.04
CA VAL A 69 23.27 15.05 -18.07
C VAL A 69 24.29 15.41 -19.16
N LYS A 70 24.35 16.69 -19.54
CA LYS A 70 25.40 17.19 -20.43
C LYS A 70 26.78 17.06 -19.77
N GLU A 71 27.81 16.89 -20.59
CA GLU A 71 29.20 16.75 -20.13
C GLU A 71 29.79 18.08 -19.63
N GLU A 72 29.31 19.21 -20.16
CA GLU A 72 29.69 20.55 -19.72
C GLU A 72 29.08 20.86 -18.36
N VAL A 73 29.91 21.24 -17.39
CA VAL A 73 29.50 21.54 -16.01
C VAL A 73 30.05 22.87 -15.56
N GLU A 74 29.16 23.71 -15.07
CA GLU A 74 29.52 24.95 -14.39
C GLU A 74 29.59 24.71 -12.89
N TRP A 75 30.64 25.21 -12.23
CA TRP A 75 30.77 25.05 -10.79
C TRP A 75 31.50 26.24 -10.15
N ARG A 76 31.18 26.48 -8.89
CA ARG A 76 31.79 27.52 -8.05
C ARG A 76 31.87 27.04 -6.60
N VAL A 77 32.71 27.69 -5.79
CA VAL A 77 32.77 27.44 -4.35
C VAL A 77 32.28 28.67 -3.61
N GLU A 78 31.23 28.48 -2.81
CA GLU A 78 30.64 29.48 -1.92
C GLU A 78 31.13 29.25 -0.47
N ASP A 79 31.36 30.35 0.26
CA ASP A 79 31.70 30.36 1.70
C ASP A 79 32.86 29.43 2.13
N GLU A 80 33.84 29.22 1.23
CA GLU A 80 35.02 28.33 1.37
C GLU A 80 34.72 26.83 1.59
N ASN A 81 33.47 26.45 1.89
CA ASN A 81 33.10 25.09 2.31
C ASN A 81 31.93 24.47 1.53
N THR A 82 31.33 25.18 0.57
CA THR A 82 30.20 24.67 -0.23
C THR A 82 30.55 24.69 -1.71
N LEU A 83 30.62 23.51 -2.32
CA LEU A 83 30.75 23.38 -3.77
C LEU A 83 29.35 23.46 -4.38
N VAL A 84 29.13 24.45 -5.24
CA VAL A 84 27.91 24.56 -6.04
C VAL A 84 28.21 24.09 -7.45
N VAL A 85 27.44 23.10 -7.92
CA VAL A 85 27.56 22.51 -9.26
C VAL A 85 26.24 22.69 -9.99
N GLU A 86 26.29 23.28 -11.16
CA GLU A 86 25.14 23.44 -12.05
C GLU A 86 25.25 22.44 -13.20
N LEU A 87 24.22 21.61 -13.35
CA LEU A 87 24.12 20.56 -14.37
C LEU A 87 22.90 20.81 -15.27
N GLU A 88 22.95 20.28 -16.48
CA GLU A 88 21.84 20.30 -17.43
C GLU A 88 21.41 18.88 -17.80
N LYS A 89 20.15 18.53 -17.54
CA LYS A 89 19.54 17.23 -17.86
C LYS A 89 19.43 17.05 -19.38
N LEU A 90 19.63 15.83 -19.88
CA LEU A 90 19.30 15.49 -21.27
C LEU A 90 17.81 15.27 -21.51
N SER A 91 17.06 14.93 -20.45
CA SER A 91 15.61 14.78 -20.48
C SER A 91 14.96 15.87 -19.66
N GLY A 92 13.88 16.46 -20.19
CA GLY A 92 13.05 17.42 -19.45
C GLY A 92 12.22 16.79 -18.32
N ALA A 93 12.24 15.47 -18.16
CA ALA A 93 11.50 14.81 -17.09
C ALA A 93 12.06 15.16 -15.70
N PRO A 94 11.20 15.46 -14.71
CA PRO A 94 11.64 15.74 -13.35
C PRO A 94 12.24 14.49 -12.71
N TRP A 95 13.31 14.67 -11.93
CA TRP A 95 13.98 13.58 -11.25
C TRP A 95 13.29 13.26 -9.91
N SER A 96 13.05 11.97 -9.65
CA SER A 96 12.46 11.52 -8.37
C SER A 96 13.51 11.46 -7.24
N CYS A 97 14.77 11.34 -7.60
CA CYS A 97 15.92 11.33 -6.70
C CYS A 97 17.17 11.79 -7.45
N LEU A 98 18.24 12.12 -6.71
CA LEU A 98 19.49 12.59 -7.28
C LEU A 98 20.39 11.44 -7.74
N LEU A 99 20.49 10.38 -6.93
CA LEU A 99 21.44 9.28 -7.14
C LEU A 99 20.76 8.01 -7.60
N ASP A 100 21.29 7.42 -8.67
CA ASP A 100 21.07 6.01 -9.01
C ASP A 100 22.05 5.15 -8.18
N LEU A 101 21.57 4.72 -7.02
CA LEU A 101 22.32 3.90 -6.09
C LEU A 101 21.59 2.56 -5.92
N PRO A 102 22.08 1.45 -6.51
CA PRO A 102 21.58 0.13 -6.17
C PRO A 102 21.91 -0.24 -4.72
N MET A 103 21.07 -1.07 -4.08
CA MET A 103 21.41 -1.63 -2.77
C MET A 103 22.25 -2.88 -2.91
N ARG A 104 23.06 -3.17 -1.89
CA ARG A 104 23.76 -4.44 -1.83
C ARG A 104 22.77 -5.58 -1.60
N SER A 105 23.05 -6.76 -2.15
CA SER A 105 22.19 -7.93 -2.02
C SER A 105 22.11 -8.47 -0.59
N ASP A 106 23.12 -8.18 0.23
CA ASP A 106 23.30 -8.60 1.62
C ASP A 106 22.92 -7.53 2.65
N ASP A 107 22.27 -6.44 2.23
CA ASP A 107 21.84 -5.36 3.14
C ASP A 107 20.85 -5.89 4.19
N GLU A 108 21.15 -5.67 5.47
CA GLU A 108 20.39 -6.15 6.63
C GLU A 108 18.93 -5.69 6.63
N LEU A 109 18.62 -4.59 5.92
CA LEU A 109 17.26 -4.08 5.80
C LEU A 109 16.36 -4.96 4.92
N LEU A 110 16.94 -5.77 4.05
CA LEU A 110 16.21 -6.67 3.17
C LEU A 110 15.60 -7.81 3.98
N THR A 111 14.33 -8.11 3.72
CA THR A 111 13.65 -9.17 4.45
C THR A 111 14.02 -10.52 3.83
N THR A 112 14.49 -11.44 4.67
CA THR A 112 14.99 -12.72 4.21
C THR A 112 13.87 -13.59 3.64
N THR A 113 14.21 -14.51 2.74
CA THR A 113 13.23 -15.47 2.20
C THR A 113 12.60 -16.32 3.31
N ALA A 114 13.35 -16.61 4.39
CA ALA A 114 12.83 -17.33 5.54
C ALA A 114 11.73 -16.54 6.27
N ASP A 115 11.95 -15.24 6.50
CA ASP A 115 10.95 -14.36 7.10
C ASP A 115 9.73 -14.16 6.19
N ILE A 116 9.95 -14.01 4.88
CA ILE A 116 8.87 -13.96 3.88
C ILE A 116 8.03 -15.23 3.92
N ASN A 117 8.66 -16.40 3.94
CA ASN A 117 7.96 -17.68 4.06
C ASN A 117 7.22 -17.81 5.39
N ARG A 118 7.77 -17.29 6.50
CA ARG A 118 7.06 -17.24 7.78
C ARG A 118 5.78 -16.39 7.67
N MET A 119 5.86 -15.21 7.06
CA MET A 119 4.70 -14.34 6.83
C MET A 119 3.66 -14.97 5.88
N PHE A 120 4.09 -15.71 4.85
CA PHE A 120 3.16 -16.46 4.00
C PHE A 120 2.40 -17.54 4.78
N ARG A 121 3.07 -18.30 5.65
CA ARG A 121 2.40 -19.33 6.46
C ARG A 121 1.34 -18.75 7.41
N SER A 122 1.54 -17.52 7.90
CA SER A 122 0.53 -16.87 8.74
C SER A 122 -0.65 -16.30 7.97
N GLN A 123 -0.45 -15.80 6.74
CA GLN A 123 -1.49 -15.10 5.98
C GLN A 123 -2.21 -15.98 4.95
N LEU A 124 -1.58 -17.07 4.53
CA LEU A 124 -2.10 -17.98 3.52
C LEU A 124 -2.00 -19.41 4.06
N PRO A 125 -3.04 -19.94 4.73
CA PRO A 125 -3.01 -21.28 5.27
C PRO A 125 -2.91 -22.34 4.15
N VAL A 126 -2.37 -23.51 4.50
CA VAL A 126 -2.26 -24.64 3.59
C VAL A 126 -3.61 -25.34 3.50
N LEU A 127 -4.02 -25.71 2.29
CA LEU A 127 -5.26 -26.46 2.10
C LEU A 127 -5.02 -27.95 2.40
N PRO A 128 -5.96 -28.65 3.06
CA PRO A 128 -5.85 -30.09 3.26
C PRO A 128 -5.69 -30.81 1.92
N SER A 129 -4.98 -31.94 1.89
CA SER A 129 -4.88 -32.72 0.66
C SER A 129 -6.23 -33.37 0.31
N PRO A 130 -6.50 -33.68 -0.97
CA PRO A 130 -7.73 -34.37 -1.37
C PRO A 130 -7.96 -35.69 -0.62
N ASP A 131 -6.88 -36.41 -0.27
CA ASP A 131 -6.95 -37.66 0.49
C ASP A 131 -7.35 -37.43 1.95
N GLU A 132 -6.78 -36.40 2.60
CA GLU A 132 -7.14 -35.98 3.95
C GLU A 132 -8.59 -35.47 4.02
N GLU A 133 -9.06 -34.73 3.00
CA GLU A 133 -10.46 -34.34 2.88
C GLU A 133 -11.38 -35.55 2.78
N ALA A 134 -11.02 -36.55 1.97
CA ALA A 134 -11.81 -37.78 1.81
C ALA A 134 -11.84 -38.61 3.11
N GLU A 135 -10.75 -38.65 3.87
CA GLU A 135 -10.74 -39.27 5.19
C GLU A 135 -11.58 -38.49 6.21
N LYS A 136 -11.50 -37.16 6.21
CA LYS A 136 -12.26 -36.31 7.12
C LYS A 136 -13.76 -36.39 6.84
N ALA A 137 -14.17 -36.35 5.57
CA ALA A 137 -15.55 -36.54 5.15
C ALA A 137 -16.08 -37.93 5.52
N LYS A 138 -15.25 -38.99 5.43
CA LYS A 138 -15.64 -40.34 5.90
C LYS A 138 -15.82 -40.42 7.42
N LYS A 139 -14.98 -39.71 8.18
CA LYS A 139 -15.10 -39.62 9.65
C LYS A 139 -16.35 -38.84 10.07
N GLU A 140 -16.57 -37.67 9.48
CA GLU A 140 -17.76 -36.83 9.73
C GLU A 140 -19.06 -37.56 9.34
N ALA A 141 -19.08 -38.27 8.21
CA ALA A 141 -20.23 -39.10 7.82
C ALA A 141 -20.44 -40.30 8.76
N GLY A 142 -19.37 -40.83 9.35
CA GLY A 142 -19.43 -41.89 10.36
C GLY A 142 -19.94 -41.39 11.71
N GLU A 143 -19.55 -40.19 12.11
CA GLU A 143 -20.01 -39.51 13.33
C GLU A 143 -21.48 -39.06 13.20
N GLU A 144 -21.89 -38.45 12.09
CA GLU A 144 -23.31 -38.15 11.83
C GLU A 144 -24.17 -39.42 11.83
N ALA A 145 -23.66 -40.52 11.26
CA ALA A 145 -24.36 -41.79 11.26
C ALA A 145 -24.45 -42.40 12.66
N ALA A 146 -23.44 -42.20 13.51
CA ALA A 146 -23.46 -42.62 14.91
C ALA A 146 -24.39 -41.75 15.76
N GLU A 147 -24.42 -40.45 15.51
CA GLU A 147 -25.28 -39.48 16.21
C GLU A 147 -26.76 -39.65 15.84
N LYS A 148 -27.07 -39.88 14.56
CA LYS A 148 -28.42 -40.28 14.11
C LYS A 148 -28.85 -41.63 14.69
N LYS A 149 -27.91 -42.54 14.91
CA LYS A 149 -28.19 -43.85 15.53
C LYS A 149 -28.40 -43.74 17.04
N ALA A 150 -27.64 -42.89 17.72
CA ALA A 150 -27.83 -42.57 19.13
C ALA A 150 -29.13 -41.79 19.40
N ALA A 151 -29.52 -40.88 18.49
CA ALA A 151 -30.82 -40.20 18.54
C ALA A 151 -32.00 -41.17 18.34
N ALA A 152 -31.86 -42.13 17.42
CA ALA A 152 -32.87 -43.17 17.21
C ALA A 152 -32.96 -44.19 18.37
N GLU A 153 -31.86 -44.43 19.08
CA GLU A 153 -31.84 -45.26 20.29
C GLU A 153 -32.36 -44.51 21.53
N GLY A 154 -32.18 -43.18 21.62
CA GLY A 154 -32.73 -42.32 22.67
C GLY A 154 -34.26 -42.12 22.56
N GLU A 155 -34.80 -41.98 21.34
CA GLU A 155 -36.26 -41.94 21.12
C GLU A 155 -36.96 -43.28 21.45
N ALA A 156 -36.22 -44.39 21.53
CA ALA A 156 -36.75 -45.68 21.96
C ALA A 156 -36.79 -45.85 23.49
N GLU A 157 -36.01 -45.05 24.25
CA GLU A 157 -36.03 -45.06 25.73
C GLU A 157 -36.99 -44.00 26.33
N ASP A 158 -37.32 -42.93 25.61
CA ASP A 158 -38.26 -41.88 26.09
C ASP A 158 -39.76 -42.16 25.85
N ALA A 159 -40.11 -43.29 25.21
CA ALA A 159 -41.51 -43.74 25.11
C ALA A 159 -42.08 -44.28 26.44
N ALA A 160 -41.36 -44.11 27.56
CA ALA A 160 -41.76 -44.57 28.89
C ALA A 160 -41.43 -43.55 30.00
N LYS A 161 -41.88 -42.30 29.85
CA LYS A 161 -42.21 -41.38 30.97
C LYS A 161 -42.91 -40.13 30.42
N GLU A 162 -44.24 -40.17 30.42
CA GLU A 162 -45.04 -38.94 30.48
C GLU A 162 -44.92 -38.35 31.89
N ASP A 163 -44.43 -37.12 32.00
CA ASP A 163 -44.99 -36.03 32.82
C ASP A 163 -43.92 -34.93 33.05
N GLY A 164 -44.17 -33.71 32.56
CA GLY A 164 -43.45 -32.51 33.00
C GLY A 164 -43.21 -31.43 31.94
N ASP A 165 -44.18 -30.53 31.76
CA ASP A 165 -44.18 -29.37 30.83
C ASP A 165 -43.25 -28.22 31.28
N ASP A 166 -42.17 -28.50 32.02
CA ASP A 166 -41.20 -27.51 32.52
C ASP A 166 -39.78 -27.69 31.94
N ASP A 167 -39.45 -28.84 31.34
CA ASP A 167 -38.10 -29.14 30.84
C ASP A 167 -37.79 -28.52 29.46
N ASP A 168 -38.81 -28.15 28.67
CA ASP A 168 -38.61 -27.53 27.35
C ASP A 168 -38.24 -26.04 27.44
N LEU A 169 -38.65 -25.35 28.49
CA LEU A 169 -38.32 -23.95 28.72
C LEU A 169 -36.87 -23.77 29.15
N ASP A 170 -36.38 -24.65 30.04
CA ASP A 170 -34.98 -24.65 30.46
C ASP A 170 -34.05 -25.09 29.33
N LYS A 171 -34.48 -26.02 28.47
CA LYS A 171 -33.71 -26.45 27.28
C LYS A 171 -33.63 -25.36 26.21
N LEU A 172 -34.72 -24.64 25.95
CA LEU A 172 -34.73 -23.49 25.04
C LEU A 172 -33.99 -22.28 25.62
N LEU A 173 -34.00 -22.11 26.95
CA LEU A 173 -33.21 -21.08 27.63
C LEU A 173 -31.73 -21.41 27.63
N ASP A 174 -31.34 -22.68 27.76
CA ASP A 174 -29.95 -23.14 27.63
C ASP A 174 -29.45 -23.09 26.18
N GLU A 175 -30.31 -23.37 25.21
CA GLU A 175 -29.99 -23.27 23.77
C GLU A 175 -29.87 -21.79 23.33
N ALA A 176 -30.78 -20.93 23.78
CA ALA A 176 -30.68 -19.49 23.59
C ALA A 176 -29.52 -18.87 24.40
N ALA A 177 -29.21 -19.40 25.59
CA ALA A 177 -28.03 -18.99 26.34
C ALA A 177 -26.76 -19.40 25.61
N LYS A 178 -26.68 -20.60 25.02
CA LYS A 178 -25.54 -21.03 24.18
C LYS A 178 -25.38 -20.21 22.90
N GLU A 179 -26.48 -19.78 22.27
CA GLU A 179 -26.42 -18.88 21.10
C GLU A 179 -25.98 -17.44 21.48
N VAL A 180 -26.37 -16.95 22.67
CA VAL A 180 -26.05 -15.58 23.12
C VAL A 180 -24.70 -15.52 23.84
N THR A 181 -24.26 -16.60 24.49
CA THR A 181 -22.90 -16.82 24.96
C THR A 181 -22.16 -17.64 23.92
N GLY A 182 -21.94 -17.04 22.73
CA GLY A 182 -20.90 -17.53 21.84
C GLY A 182 -19.65 -17.80 22.67
N LYS A 183 -19.17 -19.05 22.63
CA LYS A 183 -18.02 -19.59 23.37
C LYS A 183 -17.00 -18.47 23.64
N LYS A 184 -17.01 -17.99 24.87
CA LYS A 184 -15.96 -17.19 25.46
C LYS A 184 -15.39 -18.01 26.59
N ASP A 185 -14.67 -19.05 26.19
CA ASP A 185 -13.72 -19.70 27.07
C ASP A 185 -12.52 -18.77 27.26
N GLU A 186 -11.97 -18.73 28.47
CA GLU A 186 -11.06 -17.70 29.01
C GLU A 186 -9.64 -17.65 28.40
N ASN A 187 -9.41 -18.21 27.21
CA ASN A 187 -8.17 -18.01 26.45
C ASN A 187 -8.54 -17.57 25.03
N GLY A 188 -8.06 -16.39 24.61
CA GLY A 188 -8.37 -15.76 23.32
C GLY A 188 -7.85 -16.48 22.07
N GLU A 189 -7.68 -17.80 22.10
CA GLU A 189 -7.10 -18.61 21.02
C GLU A 189 -8.16 -19.23 20.09
N GLU A 190 -9.41 -19.50 20.53
CA GLU A 190 -10.43 -20.14 19.66
C GLU A 190 -10.89 -19.26 18.49
N GLY A 191 -10.85 -17.93 18.63
CA GLY A 191 -11.34 -17.00 17.59
C GLY A 191 -10.48 -16.95 16.32
N GLU A 192 -9.18 -17.28 16.40
CA GLU A 192 -8.30 -17.33 15.23
C GLU A 192 -8.39 -18.66 14.48
N GLU A 193 -8.52 -19.79 15.19
CA GLU A 193 -8.73 -21.11 14.58
C GLU A 193 -10.05 -21.17 13.82
N ASP A 194 -11.10 -20.53 14.35
CA ASP A 194 -12.40 -20.40 13.68
C ASP A 194 -12.29 -19.58 12.37
N ASN A 195 -11.51 -18.49 12.36
CA ASN A 195 -11.31 -17.68 11.16
C ASN A 195 -10.48 -18.41 10.10
N ILE A 196 -9.42 -19.12 10.50
CA ILE A 196 -8.57 -19.89 9.57
C ILE A 196 -9.38 -21.06 8.98
N SER A 197 -10.14 -21.77 9.80
CA SER A 197 -10.97 -22.89 9.33
C SER A 197 -12.09 -22.41 8.39
N ALA A 198 -12.72 -21.27 8.68
CA ALA A 198 -13.69 -20.63 7.80
C ALA A 198 -13.06 -20.21 6.45
N PHE A 199 -11.86 -19.63 6.48
CA PHE A 199 -11.11 -19.28 5.27
C PHE A 199 -10.81 -20.52 4.41
N ILE A 200 -10.28 -21.59 5.02
CA ILE A 200 -9.99 -22.85 4.33
C ILE A 200 -11.28 -23.41 3.71
N LYS A 201 -12.37 -23.46 4.47
CA LYS A 201 -13.66 -23.97 3.98
C LYS A 201 -14.16 -23.17 2.78
N ALA A 202 -14.10 -21.84 2.83
CA ALA A 202 -14.51 -20.97 1.73
C ALA A 202 -13.60 -21.15 0.49
N GLU A 203 -12.29 -21.27 0.67
CA GLU A 203 -11.36 -21.52 -0.44
C GLU A 203 -11.62 -22.89 -1.09
N LEU A 204 -11.85 -23.93 -0.30
CA LEU A 204 -12.22 -25.26 -0.80
C LEU A 204 -13.54 -25.28 -1.56
N GLU A 205 -14.56 -24.57 -1.05
CA GLU A 205 -15.85 -24.43 -1.73
C GLU A 205 -15.68 -23.72 -3.07
N ASN A 206 -14.85 -22.67 -3.15
CA ASN A 206 -14.54 -22.00 -4.41
C ASN A 206 -13.87 -22.94 -5.42
N TYR A 207 -12.90 -23.76 -4.98
CA TYR A 207 -12.26 -24.76 -5.85
C TYR A 207 -13.29 -25.78 -6.36
N ARG A 208 -14.12 -26.34 -5.48
CA ARG A 208 -15.16 -27.31 -5.86
C ARG A 208 -16.19 -26.71 -6.82
N ALA A 209 -16.67 -25.49 -6.55
CA ALA A 209 -17.64 -24.82 -7.40
C ALA A 209 -17.08 -24.54 -8.81
N GLU A 210 -15.84 -24.06 -8.90
CA GLU A 210 -15.18 -23.84 -10.20
C GLU A 210 -14.98 -25.18 -10.95
N GLU A 211 -14.57 -26.24 -10.25
CA GLU A 211 -14.40 -27.58 -10.83
C GLU A 211 -15.73 -28.13 -11.39
N GLU A 212 -16.82 -28.04 -10.63
CA GLU A 212 -18.15 -28.47 -11.06
C GLU A 212 -18.66 -27.69 -12.27
N GLU A 213 -18.43 -26.38 -12.32
CA GLU A 213 -18.83 -25.54 -13.45
C GLU A 213 -18.05 -25.90 -14.72
N ILE A 214 -16.73 -26.11 -14.61
CA ILE A 214 -15.89 -26.53 -15.74
C ILE A 214 -16.33 -27.91 -16.24
N LYS A 215 -16.54 -28.89 -15.34
CA LYS A 215 -16.99 -30.24 -15.69
C LYS A 215 -18.36 -30.24 -16.36
N LYS A 216 -19.30 -29.45 -15.85
CA LYS A 216 -20.64 -29.30 -16.45
C LYS A 216 -20.54 -28.77 -17.88
N LYS A 217 -19.79 -27.69 -18.10
CA LYS A 217 -19.56 -27.13 -19.44
C LYS A 217 -18.87 -28.14 -20.37
N LEU A 218 -17.91 -28.90 -19.85
CA LEU A 218 -17.20 -29.93 -20.61
C LEU A 218 -18.17 -31.03 -21.07
N ALA A 219 -19.05 -31.51 -20.18
CA ALA A 219 -20.08 -32.50 -20.53
C ALA A 219 -21.09 -31.96 -21.56
N GLU A 220 -21.50 -30.69 -21.46
CA GLU A 220 -22.37 -30.04 -22.44
C GLU A 220 -21.72 -29.98 -23.83
N VAL A 221 -20.44 -29.60 -23.91
CA VAL A 221 -19.67 -29.56 -25.15
C VAL A 221 -19.46 -30.97 -25.73
N GLU A 222 -19.20 -31.97 -24.89
CA GLU A 222 -19.07 -33.36 -25.34
C GLU A 222 -20.38 -33.93 -25.88
N MET A 223 -21.52 -33.61 -25.26
CA MET A 223 -22.83 -33.96 -25.79
C MET A 223 -23.10 -33.29 -27.16
N ALA A 224 -22.70 -32.03 -27.32
CA ALA A 224 -22.82 -31.33 -28.60
C ALA A 224 -21.93 -31.95 -29.69
N LEU A 225 -20.72 -32.41 -29.34
CA LEU A 225 -19.83 -33.14 -30.27
C LEU A 225 -20.40 -34.49 -30.70
N ASN A 226 -21.16 -35.17 -29.82
CA ASN A 226 -21.80 -36.45 -30.14
C ASN A 226 -23.02 -36.31 -31.07
N ASN A 227 -23.61 -35.11 -31.17
CA ASN A 227 -24.73 -34.80 -32.07
C ASN A 227 -24.33 -33.72 -33.09
N PRO A 228 -23.45 -34.03 -34.06
CA PRO A 228 -22.91 -33.04 -34.98
C PRO A 228 -24.00 -32.49 -35.91
N THR A 229 -24.23 -31.17 -35.84
CA THR A 229 -25.14 -30.45 -36.73
C THR A 229 -24.42 -29.84 -37.93
N ASP A 230 -23.19 -29.35 -37.75
CA ASP A 230 -22.38 -28.68 -38.80
C ASP A 230 -20.84 -28.80 -38.56
N THR A 231 -20.04 -28.61 -39.61
CA THR A 231 -18.57 -28.74 -39.63
C THR A 231 -17.88 -27.59 -38.88
N GLU A 232 -18.37 -26.36 -39.00
CA GLU A 232 -17.82 -25.20 -38.26
C GLU A 232 -18.18 -25.27 -36.77
N ALA A 233 -19.41 -25.72 -36.47
CA ALA A 233 -19.87 -25.93 -35.10
C ALA A 233 -19.07 -27.02 -34.38
N THR A 234 -18.73 -28.11 -35.08
CA THR A 234 -17.88 -29.18 -34.52
C THR A 234 -16.45 -28.73 -34.28
N GLN A 235 -15.85 -27.90 -35.16
CA GLN A 235 -14.53 -27.31 -34.91
C GLN A 235 -14.54 -26.37 -33.70
N THR A 236 -15.57 -25.52 -33.57
CA THR A 236 -15.71 -24.60 -32.44
C THR A 236 -15.91 -25.36 -31.13
N ALA A 237 -16.75 -26.39 -31.13
CA ALA A 237 -16.96 -27.26 -29.97
C ALA A 237 -15.67 -28.02 -29.60
N MET A 238 -14.88 -28.47 -30.58
CA MET A 238 -13.59 -29.11 -30.33
C MET A 238 -12.58 -28.13 -29.69
N SER A 239 -12.54 -26.87 -30.16
CA SER A 239 -11.70 -25.83 -29.54
C SER A 239 -12.13 -25.56 -28.10
N GLN A 240 -13.45 -25.43 -27.84
CA GLN A 240 -13.99 -25.23 -26.50
C GLN A 240 -13.67 -26.42 -25.58
N LYS A 241 -13.76 -27.65 -26.09
CA LYS A 241 -13.37 -28.85 -25.35
C LYS A 241 -11.89 -28.78 -24.94
N ASN A 242 -11.00 -28.42 -25.86
CA ASN A 242 -9.57 -28.28 -25.58
C ASN A 242 -9.32 -27.21 -24.51
N THR A 243 -9.97 -26.05 -24.61
CA THR A 243 -9.88 -24.98 -23.60
C THR A 243 -10.33 -25.49 -22.22
N LEU A 244 -11.51 -26.10 -22.11
CA LEU A 244 -12.04 -26.59 -20.84
C LEU A 244 -11.17 -27.71 -20.24
N THR A 245 -10.61 -28.58 -21.10
CA THR A 245 -9.70 -29.66 -20.67
C THR A 245 -8.39 -29.11 -20.10
N GLU A 246 -7.84 -28.05 -20.70
CA GLU A 246 -6.64 -27.41 -20.15
C GLU A 246 -6.96 -26.58 -18.89
N MET A 247 -8.12 -25.92 -18.83
CA MET A 247 -8.56 -25.21 -17.63
C MET A 247 -8.67 -26.14 -16.42
N ILE A 248 -9.28 -27.33 -16.59
CA ILE A 248 -9.44 -28.27 -15.48
C ILE A 248 -8.09 -28.85 -15.04
N ARG A 249 -7.17 -29.09 -15.99
CA ARG A 249 -5.81 -29.51 -15.69
C ARG A 249 -5.08 -28.45 -14.84
N LEU A 250 -5.08 -27.19 -15.30
CA LEU A 250 -4.45 -26.09 -14.56
C LEU A 250 -5.10 -25.86 -13.20
N HIS A 251 -6.42 -26.01 -13.10
CA HIS A 251 -7.15 -25.94 -11.84
C HIS A 251 -6.66 -26.99 -10.82
N TYR A 252 -6.46 -28.25 -11.25
CA TYR A 252 -5.89 -29.28 -10.38
C TYR A 252 -4.43 -29.02 -10.00
N GLU A 253 -3.61 -28.49 -10.93
CA GLU A 253 -2.23 -28.10 -10.62
C GLU A 253 -2.18 -26.97 -9.57
N CYS A 254 -3.04 -25.95 -9.68
CA CYS A 254 -3.20 -24.90 -8.66
C CYS A 254 -3.63 -25.50 -7.31
N ARG A 255 -4.66 -26.37 -7.31
CA ARG A 255 -5.16 -27.02 -6.09
C ARG A 255 -4.08 -27.86 -5.40
N ALA A 256 -3.28 -28.58 -6.17
CA ALA A 256 -2.17 -29.40 -5.67
C ALA A 256 -1.07 -28.54 -5.06
N LEU A 257 -0.71 -27.41 -5.67
CA LEU A 257 0.26 -26.46 -5.10
C LEU A 257 -0.25 -25.82 -3.81
N ARG A 258 -1.55 -25.49 -3.71
CA ARG A 258 -2.14 -24.93 -2.48
C ARG A 258 -2.19 -25.91 -1.30
N SER A 259 -2.06 -27.22 -1.56
CA SER A 259 -1.88 -28.25 -0.53
C SER A 259 -0.43 -28.43 -0.06
N GLN A 260 0.53 -27.76 -0.71
CA GLN A 260 1.92 -27.73 -0.26
C GLN A 260 2.14 -26.59 0.75
N PRO A 261 3.27 -26.59 1.50
CA PRO A 261 3.59 -25.51 2.42
C PRO A 261 3.59 -24.13 1.74
N SER A 262 2.95 -23.16 2.38
CA SER A 262 2.88 -21.77 1.92
C SER A 262 4.27 -21.11 1.95
N THR A 263 4.95 -21.16 0.82
CA THR A 263 6.24 -20.53 0.56
C THR A 263 6.10 -19.53 -0.57
N LEU A 264 7.01 -18.56 -0.65
CA LEU A 264 7.09 -17.61 -1.75
C LEU A 264 7.15 -18.32 -3.11
N GLU A 265 7.95 -19.38 -3.23
CA GLU A 265 8.08 -20.13 -4.49
C GLU A 265 6.75 -20.74 -4.92
N ASN A 266 6.11 -21.51 -4.03
CA ASN A 266 4.82 -22.14 -4.32
C ASN A 266 3.72 -21.10 -4.61
N PHE A 267 3.74 -19.98 -3.89
CA PHE A 267 2.80 -18.87 -4.11
C PHE A 267 2.97 -18.24 -5.50
N LEU A 268 4.21 -17.98 -5.91
CA LEU A 268 4.49 -17.40 -7.23
C LEU A 268 4.13 -18.38 -8.36
N GLN A 269 4.43 -19.67 -8.19
CA GLN A 269 4.04 -20.71 -9.13
C GLN A 269 2.52 -20.81 -9.25
N CYS A 270 1.79 -20.85 -8.13
CA CYS A 270 0.33 -20.86 -8.11
C CYS A 270 -0.26 -19.63 -8.80
N THR A 271 0.26 -18.43 -8.52
CA THR A 271 -0.19 -17.19 -9.16
C THR A 271 0.02 -17.24 -10.68
N MET A 272 1.16 -17.77 -11.13
CA MET A 272 1.44 -17.91 -12.56
C MET A 272 0.50 -18.91 -13.24
N LEU A 273 0.18 -20.03 -12.59
CA LEU A 273 -0.80 -20.99 -13.10
C LEU A 273 -2.21 -20.40 -13.13
N ASP A 274 -2.61 -19.63 -12.12
CA ASP A 274 -3.91 -18.95 -12.11
C ASP A 274 -4.03 -17.93 -13.25
N LEU A 275 -2.96 -17.17 -13.52
CA LEU A 275 -2.90 -16.27 -14.67
C LEU A 275 -2.94 -17.03 -16.00
N GLN A 276 -2.28 -18.19 -16.09
CA GLN A 276 -2.32 -19.04 -17.27
C GLN A 276 -3.73 -19.64 -17.47
N LYS A 277 -4.39 -20.11 -16.41
CA LYS A 277 -5.78 -20.59 -16.44
C LYS A 277 -6.72 -19.48 -16.92
N ALA A 278 -6.53 -18.25 -16.44
CA ALA A 278 -7.30 -17.10 -16.90
C ALA A 278 -7.05 -16.78 -18.39
N ARG A 279 -5.81 -16.93 -18.88
CA ARG A 279 -5.47 -16.77 -20.31
C ARG A 279 -6.12 -17.84 -21.19
N VAL A 280 -6.07 -19.09 -20.74
CA VAL A 280 -6.75 -20.21 -21.42
C VAL A 280 -8.25 -19.92 -21.56
N ASN A 281 -8.89 -19.36 -20.54
CA ASN A 281 -10.31 -18.99 -20.58
C ASN A 281 -10.66 -17.95 -21.66
N ILE A 282 -9.70 -17.13 -22.12
CA ILE A 282 -9.89 -16.19 -23.24
C ILE A 282 -9.41 -16.75 -24.59
N GLY A 283 -9.07 -18.04 -24.65
CA GLY A 283 -8.62 -18.74 -25.86
C GLY A 283 -7.11 -18.77 -26.09
N GLU A 284 -6.30 -18.24 -25.15
CA GLU A 284 -4.85 -18.19 -25.28
C GLU A 284 -4.19 -19.37 -24.55
N MET A 285 -3.79 -20.39 -25.32
CA MET A 285 -3.21 -21.64 -24.81
C MET A 285 -1.68 -21.62 -24.74
N GLY A 286 -1.03 -20.61 -25.30
CA GLY A 286 0.43 -20.51 -25.34
C GLY A 286 1.04 -20.36 -23.95
N GLU A 287 2.19 -20.99 -23.70
CA GLU A 287 2.91 -20.87 -22.42
C GLU A 287 3.36 -19.42 -22.15
N ASN A 288 3.69 -18.69 -23.22
CA ASN A 288 4.07 -17.28 -23.18
C ASN A 288 3.18 -16.46 -24.13
N GLU A 289 3.27 -15.13 -23.99
CA GLU A 289 2.71 -14.21 -24.97
C GLU A 289 3.74 -13.96 -26.06
N GLU A 290 3.34 -14.17 -27.30
CA GLU A 290 4.18 -13.96 -28.48
C GLU A 290 3.49 -12.95 -29.42
N GLU A 291 4.31 -12.19 -30.12
CA GLU A 291 3.90 -11.24 -31.15
C GLU A 291 4.98 -11.25 -32.23
N GLU A 292 4.60 -11.61 -33.46
CA GLU A 292 5.52 -11.66 -34.59
C GLU A 292 5.61 -10.29 -35.27
N PHE A 293 6.75 -9.98 -35.87
CA PHE A 293 6.89 -8.80 -36.72
C PHE A 293 6.13 -9.03 -38.03
N GLU A 294 5.22 -8.14 -38.39
CA GLU A 294 4.50 -8.21 -39.67
C GLU A 294 5.36 -7.68 -40.82
N SER A 295 6.32 -6.78 -40.53
CA SER A 295 7.20 -6.19 -41.54
C SER A 295 8.67 -6.08 -41.12
N ASP A 296 9.58 -6.13 -42.11
CA ASP A 296 11.01 -5.86 -41.89
C ASP A 296 11.26 -4.43 -41.38
N SER A 297 10.35 -3.51 -41.68
CA SER A 297 10.37 -2.13 -41.16
C SER A 297 10.14 -2.08 -39.65
N GLU A 298 9.20 -2.87 -39.10
CA GLU A 298 8.98 -2.92 -37.65
C GLU A 298 10.19 -3.48 -36.92
N ARG A 299 10.83 -4.50 -37.50
CA ARG A 299 12.01 -5.14 -36.92
C ARG A 299 13.22 -4.19 -36.82
N ALA A 300 13.28 -3.16 -37.66
CA ALA A 300 14.34 -2.17 -37.64
C ALA A 300 14.14 -1.09 -36.56
N LEU A 301 12.94 -0.95 -36.00
CA LEU A 301 12.62 0.09 -35.02
C LEU A 301 13.19 -0.24 -33.64
N ASN A 302 13.56 0.80 -32.90
CA ASN A 302 13.97 0.66 -31.51
C ASN A 302 12.74 0.62 -30.56
N ALA A 303 12.98 0.27 -29.29
CA ALA A 303 11.93 0.15 -28.28
C ALA A 303 11.09 1.43 -28.08
N ALA A 304 11.73 2.60 -28.10
CA ALA A 304 11.06 3.89 -27.92
C ALA A 304 10.24 4.28 -29.16
N GLU A 305 10.77 4.01 -30.36
CA GLU A 305 10.08 4.23 -31.63
C GLU A 305 8.85 3.33 -31.76
N LEU A 306 8.96 2.05 -31.37
CA LEU A 306 7.83 1.13 -31.32
C LEU A 306 6.77 1.61 -30.32
N MET A 307 7.18 2.10 -29.15
CA MET A 307 6.24 2.71 -28.19
C MET A 307 5.55 3.94 -28.79
N THR A 308 6.29 4.86 -29.39
CA THR A 308 5.73 6.06 -30.02
C THR A 308 4.78 5.71 -31.17
N ALA A 309 5.10 4.68 -31.96
CA ALA A 309 4.19 4.16 -32.99
C ALA A 309 2.89 3.64 -32.35
N GLY A 310 2.99 2.83 -31.29
CA GLY A 310 1.82 2.33 -30.55
C GLY A 310 0.95 3.45 -29.99
N LEU A 311 1.55 4.51 -29.45
CA LEU A 311 0.82 5.69 -28.94
C LEU A 311 0.11 6.47 -30.05
N LYS A 312 0.68 6.57 -31.26
CA LYS A 312 -0.01 7.18 -32.41
C LYS A 312 -1.27 6.39 -32.78
N PHE A 313 -1.19 5.07 -32.86
CA PHE A 313 -2.36 4.23 -33.10
C PHE A 313 -3.41 4.36 -31.99
N PHE A 314 -2.97 4.58 -30.74
CA PHE A 314 -3.89 4.86 -29.64
C PHE A 314 -4.65 6.18 -29.83
N GLU A 315 -3.96 7.24 -30.28
CA GLU A 315 -4.57 8.53 -30.62
C GLU A 315 -5.56 8.40 -31.79
N ASP A 316 -5.23 7.57 -32.78
CA ASP A 316 -6.08 7.26 -33.94
C ASP A 316 -7.24 6.31 -33.59
N GLN A 317 -7.40 5.92 -32.31
CA GLN A 317 -8.40 4.98 -31.80
C GLN A 317 -8.29 3.56 -32.38
N ASP A 318 -7.16 3.22 -33.00
CA ASP A 318 -6.83 1.85 -33.40
C ASP A 318 -6.16 1.10 -32.24
N ILE A 319 -7.01 0.47 -31.43
CA ILE A 319 -6.55 -0.34 -30.28
C ILE A 319 -5.72 -1.54 -30.74
N LYS A 320 -6.01 -2.13 -31.92
CA LYS A 320 -5.30 -3.33 -32.38
C LYS A 320 -3.87 -2.99 -32.78
N GLY A 321 -3.71 -1.95 -33.59
CA GLY A 321 -2.39 -1.42 -33.94
C GLY A 321 -1.60 -1.01 -32.70
N CYS A 322 -2.24 -0.28 -31.77
CA CYS A 322 -1.62 0.11 -30.51
C CYS A 322 -1.10 -1.11 -29.72
N LEU A 323 -1.94 -2.13 -29.51
CA LEU A 323 -1.56 -3.34 -28.79
C LEU A 323 -0.41 -4.09 -29.49
N HIS A 324 -0.45 -4.21 -30.81
CA HIS A 324 0.60 -4.89 -31.58
C HIS A 324 1.98 -4.23 -31.38
N PHE A 325 2.10 -2.92 -31.63
CA PHE A 325 3.36 -2.20 -31.48
C PHE A 325 3.87 -2.17 -30.02
N LEU A 326 2.96 -2.01 -29.05
CA LEU A 326 3.33 -2.07 -27.64
C LEU A 326 3.79 -3.49 -27.23
N ARG A 327 3.16 -4.55 -27.75
CA ARG A 327 3.58 -5.95 -27.51
C ARG A 327 4.93 -6.23 -28.14
N LEU A 328 5.20 -5.74 -29.35
CA LEU A 328 6.54 -5.84 -29.95
C LEU A 328 7.61 -5.21 -29.06
N ALA A 329 7.36 -3.99 -28.57
CA ALA A 329 8.28 -3.30 -27.66
C ALA A 329 8.46 -4.05 -26.32
N ALA A 330 7.38 -4.59 -25.75
CA ALA A 330 7.40 -5.27 -24.46
C ALA A 330 8.00 -6.69 -24.52
N ILE A 331 7.74 -7.46 -25.57
CA ILE A 331 8.16 -8.86 -25.70
C ILE A 331 9.61 -8.92 -26.22
N HIS A 332 9.92 -8.22 -27.32
CA HIS A 332 11.24 -8.30 -27.96
C HIS A 332 12.28 -7.42 -27.29
N HIS A 333 11.90 -6.19 -26.92
CA HIS A 333 12.82 -5.22 -26.31
C HIS A 333 12.66 -5.07 -24.80
N LYS A 334 11.72 -5.81 -24.18
CA LYS A 334 11.47 -5.77 -22.72
C LYS A 334 11.24 -4.36 -22.16
N HIS A 335 10.68 -3.48 -23.00
CA HIS A 335 10.52 -2.07 -22.69
C HIS A 335 9.54 -1.89 -21.53
N GLU A 336 10.02 -1.28 -20.44
CA GLU A 336 9.30 -1.22 -19.17
C GLU A 336 8.02 -0.40 -19.27
N GLN A 337 8.10 0.78 -19.92
CA GLN A 337 6.95 1.67 -20.06
C GLN A 337 5.86 1.05 -20.94
N SER A 338 6.24 0.38 -22.03
CA SER A 338 5.28 -0.33 -22.89
C SER A 338 4.59 -1.47 -22.13
N THR A 339 5.34 -2.19 -21.29
CA THR A 339 4.77 -3.25 -20.44
C THR A 339 3.72 -2.69 -19.47
N LEU A 340 4.00 -1.54 -18.83
CA LEU A 340 3.03 -0.87 -17.96
C LEU A 340 1.80 -0.36 -18.70
N LEU A 341 1.98 0.22 -19.88
CA LEU A 341 0.87 0.68 -20.73
C LEU A 341 -0.01 -0.50 -21.14
N LEU A 342 0.58 -1.62 -21.58
CA LEU A 342 -0.16 -2.85 -21.88
C LEU A 342 -0.93 -3.36 -20.67
N TYR A 343 -0.33 -3.39 -19.48
CA TYR A 343 -1.04 -3.75 -18.26
C TYR A 343 -2.27 -2.87 -18.04
N ASN A 344 -2.13 -1.54 -18.18
CA ASN A 344 -3.24 -0.61 -17.97
C ASN A 344 -4.36 -0.81 -19.01
N ILE A 345 -4.01 -0.94 -20.30
CA ILE A 345 -4.98 -1.16 -21.37
C ILE A 345 -5.70 -2.50 -21.17
N TYR A 346 -4.97 -3.60 -20.93
CA TYR A 346 -5.58 -4.90 -20.71
C TYR A 346 -6.41 -4.96 -19.43
N SER A 347 -6.02 -4.25 -18.38
CA SER A 347 -6.81 -4.14 -17.14
C SER A 347 -8.15 -3.45 -17.40
N GLN A 348 -8.17 -2.36 -18.19
CA GLN A 348 -9.40 -1.71 -18.63
C GLN A 348 -10.27 -2.63 -19.49
N LEU A 349 -9.63 -3.44 -20.35
CA LEU A 349 -10.29 -4.48 -21.16
C LEU A 349 -10.64 -5.75 -20.36
N GLN A 350 -10.37 -5.78 -19.05
CA GLN A 350 -10.64 -6.92 -18.18
C GLN A 350 -9.96 -8.23 -18.63
N SER A 351 -8.82 -8.11 -19.32
CA SER A 351 -8.04 -9.23 -19.85
C SER A 351 -6.87 -9.61 -18.93
N PRO A 352 -6.62 -10.91 -18.70
CA PRO A 352 -5.50 -11.38 -17.88
C PRO A 352 -4.12 -11.22 -18.55
N ARG A 353 -4.07 -10.91 -19.86
CA ARG A 353 -2.80 -10.78 -20.60
C ARG A 353 -1.86 -9.75 -19.99
N GLY A 354 -2.39 -8.60 -19.59
CA GLY A 354 -1.60 -7.52 -18.98
C GLY A 354 -0.98 -7.95 -17.65
N ALA A 355 -1.75 -8.61 -16.79
CA ALA A 355 -1.27 -9.13 -15.51
C ALA A 355 -0.20 -10.20 -15.70
N PHE A 356 -0.38 -11.10 -16.68
CA PHE A 356 0.59 -12.12 -17.04
C PHE A 356 1.91 -11.53 -17.57
N LEU A 357 1.84 -10.60 -18.53
CA LEU A 357 3.02 -9.91 -19.09
C LEU A 357 3.80 -9.18 -17.99
N LEU A 358 3.09 -8.44 -17.13
CA LEU A 358 3.70 -7.70 -16.04
C LEU A 358 4.37 -8.63 -15.02
N MET A 359 3.70 -9.72 -14.64
CA MET A 359 4.24 -10.70 -13.69
C MET A 359 5.47 -11.41 -14.26
N ARG A 360 5.44 -11.83 -15.54
CA ARG A 360 6.61 -12.40 -16.23
C ARG A 360 7.78 -11.41 -16.28
N ARG A 361 7.52 -10.12 -16.57
CA ARG A 361 8.56 -9.09 -16.58
C ARG A 361 9.18 -8.87 -15.19
N ALA A 362 8.37 -8.87 -14.13
CA ALA A 362 8.85 -8.68 -12.76
C ALA A 362 9.69 -9.87 -12.25
N LEU A 363 9.33 -11.09 -12.68
CA LEU A 363 10.03 -12.33 -12.33
C LEU A 363 11.26 -12.64 -13.22
N ASP A 364 11.56 -11.84 -14.24
CA ASP A 364 12.77 -12.00 -15.06
C ASP A 364 14.02 -11.61 -14.25
N ASP A 365 14.71 -12.61 -13.70
CA ASP A 365 15.96 -12.41 -12.95
C ASP A 365 17.16 -12.10 -13.86
N LYS A 366 17.09 -12.36 -15.18
CA LYS A 366 18.20 -12.08 -16.10
C LYS A 366 18.39 -10.59 -16.33
N GLU A 367 17.28 -9.85 -16.37
CA GLU A 367 17.25 -8.42 -16.62
C GLU A 367 16.18 -7.77 -15.74
N PRO A 368 16.48 -7.57 -14.45
CA PRO A 368 15.46 -7.22 -13.48
C PRO A 368 14.96 -5.78 -13.70
N SER A 369 13.64 -5.61 -13.78
CA SER A 369 13.00 -4.31 -13.97
C SER A 369 12.52 -3.74 -12.64
N ALA A 370 13.04 -2.58 -12.25
CA ALA A 370 12.63 -1.93 -11.01
C ALA A 370 11.19 -1.41 -11.10
N VAL A 371 10.82 -0.89 -12.27
CA VAL A 371 9.48 -0.35 -12.55
C VAL A 371 8.42 -1.45 -12.55
N ALA A 372 8.69 -2.60 -13.17
CA ALA A 372 7.74 -3.73 -13.15
C ALA A 372 7.57 -4.31 -11.73
N ASN A 373 8.67 -4.47 -10.99
CA ASN A 373 8.62 -4.96 -9.61
C ASN A 373 7.89 -3.97 -8.68
N GLN A 374 8.09 -2.66 -8.86
CA GLN A 374 7.31 -1.65 -8.14
C GLN A 374 5.82 -1.83 -8.41
N ARG A 375 5.44 -1.92 -9.69
CA ARG A 375 4.04 -2.03 -10.06
C ARG A 375 3.39 -3.28 -9.49
N VAL A 376 4.04 -4.44 -9.60
CA VAL A 376 3.51 -5.69 -9.01
C VAL A 376 3.38 -5.58 -7.49
N GLY A 377 4.34 -4.93 -6.81
CA GLY A 377 4.24 -4.63 -5.38
C GLY A 377 3.00 -3.79 -5.03
N GLU A 378 2.68 -2.77 -5.83
CA GLU A 378 1.47 -1.96 -5.67
C GLU A 378 0.19 -2.77 -5.89
N LEU A 379 0.18 -3.69 -6.85
CA LEU A 379 -0.98 -4.53 -7.14
C LEU A 379 -1.28 -5.49 -5.98
N TYR A 380 -0.24 -6.07 -5.37
CA TYR A 380 -0.39 -6.86 -4.14
C TYR A 380 -0.69 -6.01 -2.91
N ASP A 381 -0.29 -4.75 -2.86
CA ASP A 381 -0.66 -3.87 -1.75
C ASP A 381 -2.13 -3.45 -1.84
N GLN A 382 -2.61 -3.10 -3.03
CA GLN A 382 -3.97 -2.62 -3.26
C GLN A 382 -5.00 -3.74 -3.38
N GLY A 383 -4.58 -4.95 -3.76
CA GLY A 383 -5.49 -6.07 -4.03
C GLY A 383 -6.17 -5.96 -5.39
N ALA A 384 -5.39 -6.03 -6.46
CA ALA A 384 -5.93 -5.97 -7.82
C ALA A 384 -6.49 -7.34 -8.29
N ARG A 385 -7.26 -7.33 -9.39
CA ARG A 385 -7.72 -8.56 -10.05
C ARG A 385 -6.49 -9.42 -10.43
N HIS A 386 -6.42 -10.64 -9.90
CA HIS A 386 -5.28 -11.59 -9.95
C HIS A 386 -4.14 -11.39 -8.93
N PHE A 387 -4.16 -10.33 -8.12
CA PHE A 387 -3.13 -10.04 -7.13
C PHE A 387 -3.75 -9.96 -5.74
N LEU A 388 -3.83 -11.11 -5.06
CA LEU A 388 -4.41 -11.22 -3.71
C LEU A 388 -3.62 -10.36 -2.72
N PRO A 389 -4.24 -9.50 -1.89
CA PRO A 389 -3.51 -8.48 -1.13
C PRO A 389 -2.71 -9.03 0.06
N LEU A 390 -1.56 -9.65 -0.23
CA LEU A 390 -0.68 -10.30 0.73
C LEU A 390 0.54 -9.43 1.05
N PHE A 391 0.72 -9.13 2.34
CA PHE A 391 1.87 -8.36 2.84
C PHE A 391 3.22 -8.95 2.41
N PRO A 392 3.51 -10.26 2.54
CA PRO A 392 4.79 -10.81 2.13
C PRO A 392 5.05 -10.72 0.62
N ALA A 393 3.99 -10.78 -0.21
CA ALA A 393 4.12 -10.61 -1.66
C ALA A 393 4.50 -9.16 -2.00
N ALA A 394 3.80 -8.17 -1.40
CA ALA A 394 4.14 -6.76 -1.57
C ALA A 394 5.56 -6.44 -1.11
N VAL A 395 5.97 -6.95 0.07
CA VAL A 395 7.36 -6.82 0.58
C VAL A 395 8.36 -7.38 -0.43
N TYR A 396 8.11 -8.58 -0.98
CA TYR A 396 9.00 -9.24 -1.93
C TYR A 396 9.22 -8.44 -3.21
N PHE A 397 8.15 -7.93 -3.82
CA PHE A 397 8.27 -7.18 -5.08
C PHE A 397 8.83 -5.77 -4.86
N TYR A 398 8.40 -5.06 -3.81
CA TYR A 398 8.99 -3.77 -3.51
C TYR A 398 10.48 -3.88 -3.16
N GLN A 399 10.93 -4.91 -2.43
CA GLN A 399 12.37 -5.05 -2.14
C GLN A 399 13.18 -5.39 -3.39
N ARG A 400 12.61 -6.12 -4.37
CA ARG A 400 13.27 -6.35 -5.67
C ARG A 400 13.48 -5.03 -6.42
N ALA A 401 12.48 -4.15 -6.44
CA ALA A 401 12.62 -2.82 -7.02
C ALA A 401 13.60 -1.93 -6.23
N ALA A 402 13.53 -1.94 -4.90
CA ALA A 402 14.41 -1.16 -4.04
C ALA A 402 15.88 -1.59 -4.16
N LYS A 403 16.16 -2.88 -4.35
CA LYS A 403 17.52 -3.40 -4.64
C LYS A 403 18.15 -2.75 -5.86
N LEU A 404 17.35 -2.42 -6.86
CA LEU A 404 17.79 -1.73 -8.08
C LEU A 404 17.89 -0.20 -7.90
N GLY A 405 17.67 0.31 -6.69
CA GLY A 405 17.74 1.75 -6.40
C GLY A 405 16.41 2.49 -6.57
N HIS A 406 15.30 1.80 -6.83
CA HIS A 406 14.01 2.45 -7.05
C HIS A 406 13.45 3.07 -5.77
N VAL A 407 13.46 4.40 -5.72
CA VAL A 407 13.13 5.18 -4.52
C VAL A 407 11.65 5.10 -4.14
N ASN A 408 10.73 5.09 -5.12
CA ASN A 408 9.31 4.94 -4.79
C ASN A 408 9.03 3.58 -4.13
N ALA A 409 9.81 2.53 -4.45
CA ALA A 409 9.69 1.23 -3.80
C ALA A 409 10.14 1.28 -2.33
N MET A 410 11.19 2.06 -2.05
CA MET A 410 11.65 2.29 -0.67
C MET A 410 10.59 3.03 0.15
N LEU A 411 9.92 4.02 -0.45
CA LEU A 411 8.80 4.74 0.20
C LEU A 411 7.60 3.82 0.43
N SER A 412 7.23 3.01 -0.58
CA SER A 412 6.17 2.01 -0.43
C SER A 412 6.49 0.98 0.66
N LEU A 413 7.74 0.49 0.73
CA LEU A 413 8.18 -0.39 1.82
C LEU A 413 8.09 0.28 3.17
N ALA A 414 8.55 1.53 3.28
CA ALA A 414 8.44 2.29 4.51
C ALA A 414 6.97 2.34 4.97
N GLN A 415 6.06 2.75 4.10
CA GLN A 415 4.63 2.83 4.41
C GLN A 415 4.03 1.46 4.75
N LEU A 416 4.45 0.41 4.03
CA LEU A 416 3.99 -0.96 4.26
C LEU A 416 4.38 -1.44 5.67
N TRP A 417 5.64 -1.26 6.08
CA TRP A 417 6.12 -1.59 7.43
C TRP A 417 5.51 -0.70 8.52
N LEU A 418 5.15 0.53 8.20
CA LEU A 418 4.45 1.41 9.13
C LEU A 418 3.02 0.92 9.41
N ARG A 419 2.30 0.49 8.36
CA ARG A 419 0.94 -0.01 8.47
C ARG A 419 0.88 -1.43 9.04
N GLY A 420 1.82 -2.30 8.67
CA GLY A 420 1.86 -3.72 9.06
C GLY A 420 0.87 -4.62 8.32
N SER A 421 0.16 -4.09 7.33
CA SER A 421 -0.81 -4.82 6.51
C SER A 421 -0.80 -4.25 5.09
N THR A 422 -1.47 -4.89 4.14
CA THR A 422 -1.75 -4.31 2.80
C THR A 422 -2.89 -3.29 2.88
N ALA A 423 -3.11 -2.48 1.85
CA ALA A 423 -4.14 -1.44 1.86
C ALA A 423 -5.56 -2.01 1.96
N SER A 424 -5.76 -3.20 1.39
CA SER A 424 -7.04 -3.91 1.34
C SER A 424 -6.99 -5.22 2.14
N SER A 425 -6.15 -5.26 3.17
CA SER A 425 -5.93 -6.47 3.98
C SER A 425 -7.15 -6.85 4.81
N MET A 426 -7.36 -8.15 4.98
CA MET A 426 -8.34 -8.72 5.93
C MET A 426 -7.64 -9.29 7.19
N LEU A 427 -6.46 -8.75 7.53
CA LEU A 427 -5.70 -9.21 8.69
C LEU A 427 -6.40 -8.75 9.98
N SER A 428 -6.28 -9.54 11.05
CA SER A 428 -6.68 -9.08 12.38
C SER A 428 -5.79 -7.94 12.86
N GLU A 429 -6.27 -7.15 13.82
CA GLU A 429 -5.46 -6.06 14.42
C GLU A 429 -4.16 -6.59 15.02
N GLU A 430 -4.21 -7.75 15.69
CA GLU A 430 -3.04 -8.40 16.29
C GLU A 430 -2.01 -8.83 15.23
N GLN A 431 -2.47 -9.42 14.12
CA GLN A 431 -1.59 -9.80 13.01
C GLN A 431 -0.98 -8.58 12.33
N GLN A 432 -1.74 -7.49 12.20
CA GLN A 432 -1.24 -6.23 11.66
C GLN A 432 -0.15 -5.64 12.57
N GLU A 433 -0.40 -5.54 13.88
CA GLU A 433 0.56 -5.05 14.86
C GLU A 433 1.83 -5.91 14.89
N ALA A 434 1.71 -7.23 14.75
CA ALA A 434 2.83 -8.15 14.70
C ALA A 434 3.79 -7.90 13.51
N GLN A 435 3.29 -7.31 12.41
CA GLN A 435 4.11 -6.96 11.25
C GLN A 435 4.63 -5.51 11.30
N GLN A 436 4.02 -4.64 12.09
CA GLN A 436 4.43 -3.24 12.16
C GLN A 436 5.88 -3.11 12.64
N SER A 437 6.64 -2.25 11.98
CA SER A 437 8.02 -1.97 12.36
C SER A 437 8.38 -0.52 12.09
N ILE A 438 8.33 0.29 13.15
CA ILE A 438 8.76 1.69 13.13
C ILE A 438 10.25 1.79 12.77
N SER A 439 11.07 0.82 13.21
CA SER A 439 12.49 0.76 12.85
C SER A 439 12.69 0.59 11.35
N LYS A 440 12.03 -0.40 10.73
CA LYS A 440 12.11 -0.60 9.27
C LYS A 440 11.52 0.58 8.50
N TYR A 441 10.44 1.18 9.00
CA TYR A 441 9.86 2.40 8.42
C TYR A 441 10.90 3.51 8.29
N HIS A 442 11.59 3.85 9.39
CA HIS A 442 12.64 4.87 9.36
C HIS A 442 13.85 4.47 8.52
N ALA A 443 14.26 3.21 8.55
CA ALA A 443 15.41 2.74 7.80
C ALA A 443 15.17 2.81 6.28
N TRP A 444 13.99 2.38 5.81
CA TRP A 444 13.61 2.52 4.39
C TRP A 444 13.46 3.98 3.96
N LEU A 445 12.85 4.81 4.81
CA LEU A 445 12.76 6.25 4.55
C LEU A 445 14.15 6.90 4.46
N GLN A 446 15.08 6.49 5.31
CA GLN A 446 16.46 6.97 5.28
C GLN A 446 17.17 6.55 3.98
N LYS A 447 17.02 5.30 3.52
CA LYS A 447 17.61 4.86 2.23
C LYS A 447 17.09 5.67 1.03
N ALA A 448 15.83 6.09 1.07
CA ALA A 448 15.27 7.00 0.06
C ALA A 448 15.88 8.41 0.16
N MET A 449 16.05 8.96 1.37
CA MET A 449 16.72 10.24 1.61
C MET A 449 18.20 10.20 1.22
N ASP A 450 18.89 9.07 1.39
CA ASP A 450 20.30 8.90 1.03
C ASP A 450 20.52 9.05 -0.48
N ARG A 451 19.48 8.82 -1.29
CA ARG A 451 19.46 9.07 -2.76
C ARG A 451 19.01 10.49 -3.12
N GLY A 452 18.68 11.33 -2.13
CA GLY A 452 18.17 12.68 -2.35
C GLY A 452 16.70 12.75 -2.73
N CYS A 453 15.85 11.80 -2.29
CA CYS A 453 14.43 11.83 -2.60
C CYS A 453 13.68 12.96 -1.88
N GLY A 454 13.06 13.87 -2.65
CA GLY A 454 12.17 14.93 -2.14
C GLY A 454 10.98 14.38 -1.34
N SER A 455 10.29 13.35 -1.84
CA SER A 455 9.16 12.72 -1.15
C SER A 455 9.54 12.12 0.20
N ALA A 456 10.75 11.57 0.33
CA ALA A 456 11.24 11.04 1.60
C ALA A 456 11.47 12.17 2.62
N TYR A 457 12.08 13.27 2.19
CA TYR A 457 12.23 14.47 3.02
C TYR A 457 10.88 15.04 3.45
N PHE A 458 9.92 15.11 2.53
CA PHE A 458 8.58 15.60 2.81
C PHE A 458 7.88 14.79 3.91
N VAL A 459 7.92 13.46 3.81
CA VAL A 459 7.36 12.55 4.82
C VAL A 459 8.05 12.79 6.18
N ARG A 460 9.39 12.86 6.21
CA ARG A 460 10.15 13.15 7.43
C ARG A 460 9.79 14.50 8.06
N GLY A 461 9.60 15.53 7.24
CA GLY A 461 9.14 16.86 7.68
C GLY A 461 7.74 16.81 8.30
N CYS A 462 6.81 16.12 7.66
CA CYS A 462 5.45 15.94 8.18
C CYS A 462 5.43 15.19 9.53
N MET A 463 6.31 14.22 9.74
CA MET A 463 6.44 13.52 11.02
C MET A 463 6.84 14.47 12.16
N HIS A 464 7.75 15.41 11.90
CA HIS A 464 8.12 16.46 12.85
C HIS A 464 7.03 17.53 13.03
N ILE A 465 6.19 17.77 12.04
CA ILE A 465 5.03 18.66 12.21
C ILE A 465 4.05 18.07 13.23
N LYS A 466 3.73 16.78 13.06
CA LYS A 466 2.70 16.10 13.85
C LYS A 466 3.21 15.55 15.19
N GLY A 467 4.48 15.20 15.26
CA GLY A 467 5.05 14.48 16.42
C GLY A 467 4.67 13.00 16.42
N GLU A 468 4.66 12.35 15.26
CA GLU A 468 4.18 10.98 15.06
C GLU A 468 5.32 10.00 14.77
N HIS A 469 5.03 8.70 14.93
CA HIS A 469 5.91 7.58 14.59
C HIS A 469 7.30 7.68 15.25
N GLY A 470 7.33 8.04 16.54
CA GLY A 470 8.56 8.13 17.32
C GLY A 470 9.37 9.42 17.14
N MET A 471 8.88 10.39 16.35
CA MET A 471 9.53 11.68 16.18
C MET A 471 8.88 12.77 17.06
N PRO A 472 9.65 13.59 17.78
CA PRO A 472 9.10 14.74 18.49
C PRO A 472 8.73 15.87 17.53
N LYS A 473 7.76 16.69 17.96
CA LYS A 473 7.44 17.95 17.31
C LYS A 473 8.68 18.86 17.28
N SER A 474 9.02 19.38 16.10
CA SER A 474 10.14 20.32 15.94
C SER A 474 9.97 21.20 14.70
N TYR A 475 9.72 22.50 14.89
CA TYR A 475 9.61 23.47 13.80
C TYR A 475 10.88 23.52 12.97
N LYS A 476 12.04 23.60 13.64
CA LYS A 476 13.34 23.70 12.99
C LYS A 476 13.60 22.48 12.09
N ALA A 477 13.44 21.27 12.63
CA ALA A 477 13.68 20.06 11.86
C ALA A 477 12.65 19.89 10.73
N ALA A 478 11.37 20.16 11.01
CA ALA A 478 10.32 20.12 10.00
C ALA A 478 10.63 21.05 8.82
N LYS A 479 10.98 22.31 9.11
CA LYS A 479 11.34 23.29 8.09
C LYS A 479 12.54 22.86 7.26
N GLU A 480 13.62 22.41 7.91
CA GLU A 480 14.83 21.94 7.22
C GLU A 480 14.55 20.79 6.23
N TYR A 481 13.70 19.84 6.60
CA TYR A 481 13.30 18.74 5.72
C TYR A 481 12.35 19.20 4.61
N LEU A 482 11.39 20.08 4.90
CA LEU A 482 10.45 20.59 3.90
C LEU A 482 11.15 21.49 2.87
N ASP A 483 12.11 22.30 3.28
CA ASP A 483 12.93 23.12 2.38
C ASP A 483 13.77 22.22 1.46
N ALA A 484 14.33 21.13 1.99
CA ALA A 484 15.03 20.12 1.19
C ALA A 484 14.09 19.38 0.23
N ALA A 485 12.86 19.09 0.65
CA ALA A 485 11.85 18.46 -0.19
C ALA A 485 11.44 19.38 -1.36
N ALA A 486 11.19 20.66 -1.06
CA ALA A 486 10.81 21.68 -2.04
C ALA A 486 11.91 21.90 -3.09
N GLY A 487 13.17 21.92 -2.65
CA GLY A 487 14.30 21.99 -3.56
C GLY A 487 14.36 20.77 -4.49
N ALA A 488 14.35 19.57 -3.91
CA ALA A 488 14.49 18.33 -4.66
C ALA A 488 13.29 18.05 -5.58
N GLN A 489 12.06 18.36 -5.17
CA GLN A 489 10.83 18.15 -5.95
C GLN A 489 9.81 19.26 -5.62
N PRO A 490 9.80 20.36 -6.37
CA PRO A 490 8.97 21.54 -6.05
C PRO A 490 7.47 21.23 -6.03
N GLU A 491 7.02 20.34 -6.92
CA GLU A 491 5.62 19.90 -7.05
C GLU A 491 5.00 19.31 -5.78
N ILE A 492 5.82 18.80 -4.85
CA ILE A 492 5.32 18.15 -3.64
C ILE A 492 4.58 19.15 -2.75
N LEU A 493 5.10 20.38 -2.60
CA LEU A 493 4.46 21.37 -1.73
C LEU A 493 3.19 21.96 -2.36
N HIS A 494 3.14 22.10 -3.69
CA HIS A 494 1.92 22.51 -4.40
C HIS A 494 0.77 21.52 -4.17
N ARG A 495 1.08 20.23 -4.13
CA ARG A 495 0.11 19.16 -3.84
C ARG A 495 -0.36 19.15 -2.38
N ALA A 496 0.32 19.88 -1.49
CA ALA A 496 0.01 19.90 -0.06
C ALA A 496 -0.02 21.35 0.50
N PRO A 497 -1.00 22.18 0.07
CA PRO A 497 -1.09 23.60 0.46
C PRO A 497 -1.30 23.84 1.96
N GLN A 498 -1.70 22.82 2.71
CA GLN A 498 -1.85 22.86 4.17
C GLN A 498 -0.51 22.80 4.94
N ILE A 499 0.60 22.44 4.30
CA ILE A 499 1.88 22.24 5.01
C ILE A 499 2.45 23.55 5.57
N PRO A 500 2.52 24.67 4.81
CA PRO A 500 3.05 25.92 5.35
C PRO A 500 2.25 26.45 6.54
N THR A 501 0.92 26.28 6.53
CA THR A 501 0.06 26.70 7.64
C THR A 501 0.29 25.84 8.88
N MET A 502 0.43 24.52 8.73
CA MET A 502 0.78 23.63 9.85
C MET A 502 2.17 23.92 10.42
N LEU A 503 3.14 24.25 9.56
CA LEU A 503 4.49 24.62 10.00
C LEU A 503 4.47 25.91 10.83
N GLU A 504 3.68 26.91 10.41
CA GLU A 504 3.52 28.15 11.17
C GLU A 504 2.75 27.96 12.48
N MET A 505 1.75 27.07 12.52
CA MET A 505 1.08 26.69 13.76
C MET A 505 2.06 26.04 14.73
N LEU A 506 2.91 25.11 14.26
CA LEU A 506 3.93 24.48 15.10
C LEU A 506 4.93 25.49 15.65
N ARG A 507 5.34 26.50 14.86
CA ARG A 507 6.21 27.58 15.34
C ARG A 507 5.61 28.31 16.54
N LYS A 508 4.31 28.65 16.45
CA LYS A 508 3.59 29.32 17.54
C LYS A 508 3.43 28.43 18.76
N GLU A 509 3.08 27.15 18.57
CA GLU A 509 3.00 26.16 19.66
C GLU A 509 4.33 26.07 20.43
N GLU A 510 5.47 26.02 19.72
CA GLU A 510 6.79 25.98 20.34
C GLU A 510 7.14 27.28 21.07
N GLU A 511 6.87 28.44 20.47
CA GLU A 511 7.10 29.76 21.10
C GLU A 511 6.26 29.95 22.36
N GLU A 512 4.99 29.56 22.35
CA GLU A 512 4.09 29.61 23.50
C GLU A 512 4.55 28.65 24.61
N SER A 513 4.98 27.44 24.25
CA SER A 513 5.52 26.47 25.21
C SER A 513 6.84 26.95 25.84
N ALA A 514 7.71 27.59 25.06
CA ALA A 514 8.96 28.17 25.54
C ALA A 514 8.69 29.35 26.49
N ALA A 515 7.74 30.23 26.14
CA ALA A 515 7.32 31.35 26.97
C ALA A 515 6.73 30.90 28.31
N ALA A 516 5.87 29.86 28.30
CA ALA A 516 5.30 29.28 29.51
C ALA A 516 6.38 28.70 30.44
N THR A 517 7.43 28.08 29.88
CA THR A 517 8.56 27.50 30.63
C THR A 517 9.46 28.58 31.26
N THR A 518 9.61 29.75 30.61
CA THR A 518 10.34 30.89 31.17
C THR A 518 9.60 31.62 32.30
N ALA A 519 8.26 31.61 32.30
CA ALA A 519 7.46 32.26 33.33
C ALA A 519 7.40 31.49 34.68
N THR A 520 7.86 30.23 34.72
CA THR A 520 7.79 29.37 35.92
C THR A 520 9.09 29.27 36.73
N LYS A 521 10.16 30.00 36.37
CA LYS A 521 11.36 30.15 37.24
C LYS A 521 11.18 31.36 38.17
N PRO A 522 11.09 31.20 39.50
CA PRO A 522 11.07 32.36 40.39
C PRO A 522 12.46 32.96 40.47
N ALA A 523 12.56 34.25 40.14
CA ALA A 523 13.66 35.09 40.57
C ALA A 523 13.51 35.35 42.08
N GLY A 524 14.46 34.87 42.86
CA GLY A 524 14.48 35.12 44.30
C GLY A 524 15.77 34.63 44.92
N GLU A 525 16.83 35.42 44.79
CA GLU A 525 17.68 35.81 45.93
C GLU A 525 18.64 36.93 45.51
N THR A 526 18.29 38.15 45.91
CA THR A 526 19.20 39.30 45.95
C THR A 526 19.67 39.51 47.37
N SER A 527 20.98 39.49 47.61
CA SER A 527 21.60 40.35 48.64
C SER A 527 23.06 40.67 48.24
N SER A 528 23.37 41.98 48.20
CA SER A 528 24.67 42.58 47.84
C SER A 528 25.60 42.72 49.07
N PRO A 529 26.70 43.50 49.03
CA PRO A 529 28.04 43.14 48.56
C PRO A 529 29.11 43.27 49.68
N ALA A 530 30.24 42.56 49.59
CA ALA A 530 31.42 42.88 50.40
C ALA A 530 32.73 42.41 49.72
N SER A 531 33.75 43.23 49.89
CA SER A 531 35.04 43.24 49.20
C SER A 531 36.09 42.23 49.71
N ALA A 532 36.96 41.85 48.79
CA ALA A 532 38.40 41.59 48.94
C ALA A 532 38.88 40.34 49.72
N THR A 533 39.55 39.40 49.05
CA THR A 533 41.03 39.31 48.92
C THR A 533 41.50 37.95 48.39
N ALA A 534 42.42 38.02 47.41
CA ALA A 534 43.62 37.23 47.12
C ALA A 534 43.77 35.71 47.40
N ALA A 535 44.55 35.10 46.48
CA ALA A 535 45.28 33.81 46.50
C ALA A 535 44.45 32.56 46.15
N GLY A 536 44.85 31.62 45.28
CA GLY A 536 46.15 31.30 44.69
C GLY A 536 46.44 29.80 44.90
N SER A 537 46.30 28.96 43.86
CA SER A 537 46.88 27.59 43.65
C SER A 537 46.04 26.89 42.55
N VAL A 538 46.52 26.57 41.35
CA VAL A 538 47.61 25.69 40.86
C VAL A 538 47.30 24.18 40.90
N ALA A 539 47.32 23.59 39.69
CA ALA A 539 47.53 22.17 39.32
C ALA A 539 46.30 21.23 39.38
N LYS A 540 46.12 20.22 38.50
CA LYS A 540 46.94 19.63 37.43
C LYS A 540 46.06 18.76 36.50
N ALA A 541 46.65 18.40 35.36
CA ALA A 541 46.14 17.62 34.23
C ALA A 541 45.98 16.09 34.47
N GLY A 542 45.24 15.43 33.56
CA GLY A 542 45.30 13.98 33.25
C GLY A 542 43.91 13.39 32.94
N ALA A 543 43.48 13.28 31.67
CA ALA A 543 43.73 12.18 30.72
C ALA A 543 42.65 11.05 30.75
N ALA A 544 41.92 10.94 29.62
CA ALA A 544 41.31 9.76 28.98
C ALA A 544 40.44 8.76 29.78
N LYS A 545 39.19 8.50 29.32
CA LYS A 545 38.80 7.30 28.52
C LYS A 545 37.27 7.03 28.61
N ALA A 546 36.70 6.76 27.43
CA ALA A 546 35.54 5.94 27.04
C ALA A 546 34.34 5.64 27.98
N ALA A 547 33.17 5.72 27.32
CA ALA A 547 32.00 4.82 27.36
C ALA A 547 30.88 5.06 28.38
N ALA A 548 29.68 4.83 27.83
CA ALA A 548 28.44 4.36 28.44
C ALA A 548 27.43 5.39 28.98
N GLU A 549 26.23 5.27 28.38
CA GLU A 549 24.91 5.27 29.02
C GLU A 549 24.43 6.56 29.67
N ASP A 550 23.38 7.16 29.09
CA ASP A 550 22.48 8.01 29.87
C ASP A 550 21.03 7.55 29.67
N GLU A 551 20.33 7.50 30.79
CA GLU A 551 19.17 6.68 31.08
C GLU A 551 17.90 7.18 30.40
N VAL A 552 17.16 6.24 29.80
CA VAL A 552 15.76 6.42 29.44
C VAL A 552 14.93 6.44 30.74
N LYS A 553 14.49 7.62 31.17
CA LYS A 553 13.51 7.75 32.26
C LYS A 553 12.09 7.53 31.71
N VAL A 554 11.63 6.29 31.79
CA VAL A 554 10.21 5.93 31.65
C VAL A 554 9.46 6.41 32.89
N THR A 555 8.70 7.49 32.79
CA THR A 555 7.74 7.87 33.84
C THR A 555 6.45 7.06 33.66
N SER A 556 6.05 6.35 34.71
CA SER A 556 4.89 5.47 34.76
C SER A 556 3.56 6.20 34.52
N SER A 557 2.67 5.52 33.81
CA SER A 557 1.30 5.93 33.43
C SER A 557 0.41 6.33 34.62
N VAL A 558 0.78 5.96 35.84
CA VAL A 558 0.05 6.27 37.08
C VAL A 558 0.17 7.75 37.47
N ALA A 559 1.27 8.42 37.13
CA ALA A 559 1.47 9.84 37.45
C ALA A 559 0.60 10.79 36.61
N ARG A 560 0.18 10.37 35.40
CA ARG A 560 -0.72 11.16 34.53
C ARG A 560 -2.19 11.03 34.94
N LEU A 561 -2.60 9.89 35.49
CA LEU A 561 -3.99 9.65 35.89
C LEU A 561 -4.39 10.50 37.11
N ASN A 562 -3.47 10.70 38.06
CA ASN A 562 -3.71 11.51 39.26
C ASN A 562 -3.79 13.02 38.99
N ALA A 563 -3.30 13.49 37.83
CA ALA A 563 -3.39 14.90 37.44
C ALA A 563 -4.74 15.27 36.79
N LEU A 564 -5.63 14.30 36.53
CA LEU A 564 -6.92 14.49 35.86
C LEU A 564 -8.14 14.38 36.80
N SER A 565 -7.97 14.03 38.08
CA SER A 565 -9.08 13.87 39.04
C SER A 565 -9.48 15.16 39.77
N GLY A 566 -8.81 16.28 39.51
CA GLY A 566 -9.02 17.54 40.23
C GLY A 566 -9.45 18.72 39.36
N ARG A 567 -10.64 18.69 38.75
CA ARG A 567 -11.34 19.93 38.32
C ARG A 567 -12.84 19.73 38.10
N PRO A 568 -13.72 20.49 38.79
CA PRO A 568 -15.16 20.45 38.55
C PRO A 568 -15.60 21.32 37.36
N SER A 569 -16.74 20.91 36.82
CA SER A 569 -17.45 21.34 35.60
C SER A 569 -18.00 22.77 35.60
N GLY A 570 -17.98 23.41 34.42
CA GLY A 570 -18.78 24.58 34.05
C GLY A 570 -18.48 25.07 32.63
N SER A 571 -19.30 24.68 31.65
CA SER A 571 -19.25 24.96 30.20
C SER A 571 -19.57 26.44 29.83
N PRO A 572 -19.72 26.88 28.54
CA PRO A 572 -19.56 26.20 27.23
C PRO A 572 -18.92 27.01 26.06
N ALA A 573 -18.82 26.32 24.91
CA ALA A 573 -18.67 26.77 23.50
C ALA A 573 -17.25 27.19 23.05
N GLY A 574 -16.68 26.72 21.94
CA GLY A 574 -17.16 25.88 20.83
C GLY A 574 -16.47 26.35 19.54
N SER A 575 -15.76 25.49 18.84
CA SER A 575 -15.58 25.57 17.38
C SER A 575 -14.86 24.31 16.87
N ALA A 576 -15.60 23.53 16.11
CA ALA A 576 -15.15 22.34 15.40
C ALA A 576 -14.43 22.76 14.10
N VAL A 577 -13.35 22.05 13.78
CA VAL A 577 -12.77 22.05 12.43
C VAL A 577 -13.35 20.83 11.69
N SER A 578 -13.95 21.13 10.56
CA SER A 578 -14.41 20.20 9.52
C SER A 578 -13.25 19.85 8.60
N ALA A 579 -13.02 18.55 8.40
CA ALA A 579 -12.36 18.00 7.23
C ALA A 579 -13.34 17.07 6.50
N SER A 580 -13.68 17.43 5.26
CA SER A 580 -14.28 16.59 4.21
C SER A 580 -13.21 15.62 3.66
N ARG A 581 -13.47 14.37 3.24
CA ARG A 581 -14.69 13.63 2.86
C ARG A 581 -14.35 12.12 2.68
N ALA A 582 -15.38 11.27 2.81
CA ALA A 582 -15.54 9.86 2.38
C ALA A 582 -14.64 8.80 3.06
N ASP A 583 -15.09 7.66 3.59
CA ASP A 583 -16.35 6.92 3.41
C ASP A 583 -16.71 6.14 4.70
N GLY A 584 -17.94 5.65 4.77
CA GLY A 584 -18.62 5.19 5.99
C GLY A 584 -18.03 3.95 6.69
N SER A 585 -17.94 4.04 8.03
CA SER A 585 -18.05 2.90 8.93
C SER A 585 -18.42 3.40 10.34
N VAL A 586 -19.48 2.83 10.90
CA VAL A 586 -20.15 3.28 12.13
C VAL A 586 -19.49 2.62 13.33
N LEU A 587 -18.54 3.30 13.98
CA LEU A 587 -17.99 2.87 15.26
C LEU A 587 -18.88 3.34 16.43
N ARG A 588 -19.65 2.41 16.99
CA ARG A 588 -20.38 2.57 18.25
C ARG A 588 -19.42 2.48 19.44
N THR A 589 -19.12 3.60 20.08
CA THR A 589 -18.51 3.62 21.42
C THR A 589 -19.48 3.10 22.48
N LYS A 590 -19.18 1.92 23.05
CA LYS A 590 -19.86 1.37 24.24
C LYS A 590 -19.49 2.21 25.47
N LYS A 591 -20.49 2.90 26.04
CA LYS A 591 -20.41 3.50 27.38
C LYS A 591 -21.24 2.63 28.33
N ALA A 592 -20.58 2.06 29.33
CA ALA A 592 -21.19 1.24 30.37
C ALA A 592 -22.29 2.01 31.13
N LEU A 593 -23.46 1.38 31.29
CA LEU A 593 -24.60 1.91 32.04
C LEU A 593 -25.02 0.89 33.11
N GLY A 594 -24.86 1.29 34.37
CA GLY A 594 -25.39 0.59 35.53
C GLY A 594 -26.93 0.60 35.51
N GLY A 595 -27.50 -0.55 35.88
CA GLY A 595 -28.93 -0.82 35.85
C GLY A 595 -29.72 0.01 36.87
N GLY A 596 -30.74 0.72 36.39
CA GLY A 596 -31.78 1.32 37.20
C GLY A 596 -33.14 1.16 36.50
N SER A 597 -34.19 0.83 37.25
CA SER A 597 -35.52 0.46 36.74
C SER A 597 -36.26 1.54 35.92
N ARG A 598 -35.72 2.76 35.83
CA ARG A 598 -36.20 3.82 34.93
C ARG A 598 -35.83 3.60 33.45
N SER A 599 -34.85 2.73 33.16
CA SER A 599 -34.43 2.41 31.79
C SER A 599 -35.45 1.52 31.05
N LYS A 600 -36.10 0.59 31.75
CA LYS A 600 -37.07 -0.34 31.16
C LYS A 600 -38.28 0.37 30.56
N ALA A 601 -38.86 1.33 31.29
CA ALA A 601 -39.99 2.14 30.81
C ALA A 601 -39.63 3.07 29.64
N PHE A 602 -38.36 3.49 29.53
CA PHE A 602 -37.87 4.25 28.38
C PHE A 602 -37.76 3.36 27.14
N TRP A 603 -37.17 2.16 27.28
CA TRP A 603 -37.02 1.21 26.17
C TRP A 603 -38.35 0.66 25.68
N GLU A 604 -39.31 0.38 26.57
CA GLU A 604 -40.67 -0.02 26.18
C GLU A 604 -41.36 1.07 25.36
N ARG A 605 -41.27 2.34 25.78
CA ARG A 605 -41.83 3.47 25.02
C ARG A 605 -41.12 3.69 23.69
N ALA A 606 -39.80 3.56 23.64
CA ALA A 606 -39.01 3.69 22.41
C ALA A 606 -39.30 2.56 21.41
N CYS A 607 -39.48 1.33 21.87
CA CYS A 607 -39.87 0.22 21.00
C CYS A 607 -41.30 0.39 20.46
N VAL A 608 -42.25 0.82 21.30
CA VAL A 608 -43.63 1.06 20.84
C VAL A 608 -43.71 2.22 19.84
N THR A 609 -42.94 3.31 20.05
CA THR A 609 -42.85 4.39 19.05
C THR A 609 -42.11 3.96 17.78
N GLY A 610 -41.07 3.13 17.89
CA GLY A 610 -40.37 2.58 16.75
C GLY A 610 -41.27 1.69 15.88
N VAL A 611 -42.02 0.77 16.50
CA VAL A 611 -42.92 -0.15 15.78
C VAL A 611 -44.09 0.61 15.14
N THR A 612 -44.63 1.64 15.80
CA THR A 612 -45.71 2.46 15.22
C THR A 612 -45.24 3.31 14.05
N VAL A 613 -44.04 3.91 14.13
CA VAL A 613 -43.45 4.67 13.01
C VAL A 613 -43.09 3.74 11.86
N TYR A 614 -42.53 2.56 12.15
CA TYR A 614 -42.19 1.59 11.11
C TYR A 614 -43.44 1.00 10.45
N GLY A 615 -44.50 0.72 11.22
CA GLY A 615 -45.80 0.31 10.71
C GLY A 615 -46.48 1.37 9.85
N ALA A 616 -46.39 2.65 10.24
CA ALA A 616 -46.88 3.74 9.40
C ALA A 616 -46.07 3.88 8.10
N TYR A 617 -44.75 3.69 8.17
CA TYR A 617 -43.86 3.73 7.00
C TYR A 617 -44.11 2.59 6.02
N THR A 618 -44.32 1.36 6.50
CA THR A 618 -44.63 0.20 5.66
C THR A 618 -46.00 0.31 5.00
N LEU A 619 -46.99 0.92 5.66
CA LEU A 619 -48.30 1.23 5.06
C LEU A 619 -48.23 2.40 4.05
N ALA A 620 -47.34 3.37 4.26
CA ALA A 620 -47.14 4.49 3.32
C ALA A 620 -46.33 4.10 2.07
N PHE A 621 -45.56 3.01 2.11
CA PHE A 621 -44.75 2.52 0.99
C PHE A 621 -45.56 2.19 -0.28
N PRO A 622 -46.67 1.41 -0.23
CA PRO A 622 -47.47 1.15 -1.42
C PRO A 622 -48.18 2.41 -1.95
N LEU A 623 -48.58 3.33 -1.07
CA LEU A 623 -49.13 4.65 -1.47
C LEU A 623 -48.08 5.50 -2.20
N ARG A 624 -46.81 5.44 -1.80
CA ARG A 624 -45.70 6.13 -2.45
C ARG A 624 -45.40 5.55 -3.84
N ILE A 625 -45.46 4.24 -4.00
CA ILE A 625 -45.31 3.58 -5.31
C ILE A 625 -46.46 3.98 -6.25
N LEU A 626 -47.69 4.09 -5.73
CA LEU A 626 -48.86 4.51 -6.51
C LEU A 626 -48.80 5.97 -6.97
N MET A 627 -48.13 6.84 -6.20
CA MET A 627 -47.95 8.27 -6.51
C MET A 627 -46.69 8.57 -7.34
N LEU A 628 -45.77 7.61 -7.46
CA LEU A 628 -44.51 7.76 -8.21
C LEU A 628 -44.73 8.13 -9.69
N PRO A 629 -45.66 7.52 -10.44
CA PRO A 629 -45.91 7.86 -11.85
C PRO A 629 -46.40 9.30 -12.03
N PHE A 630 -47.21 9.81 -11.10
CA PHE A 630 -47.68 11.19 -11.11
C PHE A 630 -46.57 12.18 -10.79
N PHE A 631 -45.67 11.83 -9.88
CA PHE A 631 -44.49 12.64 -9.57
C PHE A 631 -43.55 12.76 -10.78
N TYR A 632 -43.23 11.64 -11.45
CA TYR A 632 -42.39 11.67 -12.65
C TYR A 632 -43.04 12.38 -13.84
N SER A 633 -44.36 12.30 -13.99
CA SER A 633 -45.13 13.07 -14.97
C SER A 633 -44.99 14.59 -14.76
N VAL A 634 -45.14 15.05 -13.51
CA VAL A 634 -45.00 16.49 -13.17
C VAL A 634 -43.56 16.96 -13.30
N VAL A 635 -42.58 16.14 -12.88
CA VAL A 635 -41.15 16.49 -12.99
C VAL A 635 -40.68 16.50 -14.45
N SER A 636 -41.17 15.59 -15.31
CA SER A 636 -40.85 15.58 -16.75
C SER A 636 -41.28 16.88 -17.44
N GLY A 637 -42.49 17.37 -17.15
CA GLY A 637 -42.96 18.64 -17.70
C GLY A 637 -42.16 19.87 -17.23
N ILE A 638 -41.53 19.80 -16.05
CA ILE A 638 -40.66 20.87 -15.52
C ILE A 638 -39.25 20.79 -16.12
N VAL A 639 -38.73 19.57 -16.35
CA VAL A 639 -37.41 19.35 -16.96
C VAL A 639 -37.39 19.79 -18.43
N GLU A 640 -38.49 19.62 -19.17
CA GLU A 640 -38.62 20.10 -20.56
C GLU A 640 -38.77 21.63 -20.67
N ALA A 641 -39.27 22.30 -19.62
CA ALA A 641 -39.45 23.75 -19.62
C ALA A 641 -38.17 24.53 -19.25
N ILE A 642 -37.11 23.87 -18.77
CA ILE A 642 -35.88 24.52 -18.30
C ILE A 642 -34.66 23.97 -19.08
N PRO A 643 -34.21 24.66 -20.15
CA PRO A 643 -33.24 24.12 -21.12
C PRO A 643 -31.86 23.71 -20.57
N TRP A 644 -31.48 24.15 -19.37
CA TRP A 644 -30.17 23.82 -18.76
C TRP A 644 -30.13 22.49 -18.00
N LEU A 645 -31.29 21.87 -17.73
CA LEU A 645 -31.40 20.63 -16.96
C LEU A 645 -31.42 19.39 -17.87
N ALA A 646 -31.66 19.57 -19.16
CA ALA A 646 -31.78 18.50 -20.15
C ALA A 646 -30.50 18.28 -20.99
N ASN A 647 -29.43 19.05 -20.79
CA ASN A 647 -28.24 18.99 -21.64
C ASN A 647 -27.01 18.49 -20.87
N ASN A 648 -26.65 17.21 -21.06
CA ASN A 648 -25.43 16.61 -20.48
C ASN A 648 -24.14 16.99 -21.23
N ASN A 649 -24.22 17.77 -22.32
CA ASN A 649 -23.07 18.27 -23.05
C ASN A 649 -23.20 19.79 -23.25
N ALA A 650 -22.64 20.57 -22.32
CA ALA A 650 -22.40 21.99 -22.52
C ALA A 650 -20.89 22.24 -22.54
N ASP A 651 -20.39 22.52 -23.75
CA ASP A 651 -19.01 22.87 -24.09
C ASP A 651 -18.37 23.89 -23.12
N LEU A 652 -17.22 23.50 -22.58
CA LEU A 652 -16.25 24.35 -21.87
C LEU A 652 -15.57 25.41 -22.77
N ALA A 653 -16.00 25.56 -24.03
CA ALA A 653 -15.41 26.51 -24.98
C ALA A 653 -15.99 27.95 -24.88
N SER A 654 -17.05 28.18 -24.10
CA SER A 654 -17.74 29.49 -24.08
C SER A 654 -17.25 30.49 -23.03
N PHE A 655 -16.30 30.13 -22.15
CA PHE A 655 -15.85 31.01 -21.06
C PHE A 655 -14.57 31.83 -21.32
N LYS A 656 -14.03 31.86 -22.55
CA LYS A 656 -12.78 32.57 -22.90
C LYS A 656 -12.94 33.88 -23.69
N ARG A 657 -14.13 34.47 -23.77
CA ARG A 657 -14.31 35.82 -24.35
C ARG A 657 -15.25 36.68 -23.51
N GLN A 658 -14.71 37.30 -22.46
CA GLN A 658 -15.03 38.68 -22.04
C GLN A 658 -14.32 39.03 -20.72
N ARG A 659 -13.09 39.53 -20.83
CA ARG A 659 -12.56 40.58 -19.94
C ARG A 659 -11.78 41.56 -20.81
N ARG A 660 -12.48 42.62 -21.22
CA ARG A 660 -11.91 43.96 -21.26
C ARG A 660 -12.16 44.58 -19.91
#